data_AF-A0A533V687-F1
#
_entry.id   AF-A0A533V687-F1
#
_cell.length_a   1.000
_cell.length_b   1.000
_cell.length_c   1.000
_cell.angle_alpha   90.00
_cell.angle_beta   90.00
_cell.angle_gamma   90.00
#
_symmetry.space_group_name_H-M   'P 1'
#
loop_
_entity.id
_entity.type
_entity.pdbx_description
1 polymer ?
#
loop_
_entity_poly.entity_id
_entity_poly.type
_entity_poly.pdbx_seq_one_letter_code
_entity_poly.pdbx_strand_id
1 'polypeptide(L)'
;MILSREDDLFQRGLILTDDIAIDPILDFNLYRNAIVNIVKTSSPKFTIGIFGEWGAGKTTLINSVDNALQTDKSLIRVRLEAWRYKWEQFPIASLLKNIAYALPAEKQFEDLKKKLETSAINFLKNTSDILTSIISKYASEEYEISQEMFDTFKKELNSKIQLIAELDRDTVYFDGFEEIKKEIKNLRLENPAFRIIVYVDDLDKCSPKKALELLEIIRVFQDVEGFIYIIGISHDILIKLRNVEINQKNNEGEDYIKNLIQVPIALPKWSNQDIVKLVRDFIKKGMINDKLKDVIDKNIELISVAIDNNPREIKRFLNNFIVAHEIFSGKKSFEKKELIFSGKKSFDARELLVIQAIHLRWKKFYNTLVKSDQSFFKGLDKYLKMDNETRFKSLDLYEGKKDDDDMKVWKVLRDFKTDSDLWNFLVKNSDTIRNIRDWSLYRLAIEAVVEPTALHRKTINYEAVRLLQSGKINEFNDKRAIEFKILSLRDADLRDADLRDADLRDADLRDADLRDADLRDADLRDADLRDADLSRTDLEGADLMGANLSGADLMGANLSGARLVGTNLGGVDLADARLWGANLVSTRLWGANLRDAHLVGAKLLGANLGGARLEGANLGGARLAGVDLGGADLKHTVLTNSIIINPNYESLSIDSSTEFNNATIDDPQFIDYITQYTRNVPQKIKDKKKLRRELAKKGVNEEIIEDLLTISKLPEE
;
A
#
# COMPACT_ATOMS: atom_id res chain seq x y z
N MET A 1 -53.60 -12.34 -2.48
CA MET A 1 -53.84 -10.94 -2.87
C MET A 1 -52.75 -10.11 -2.21
N ILE A 2 -51.91 -9.42 -3.00
CA ILE A 2 -50.80 -8.53 -2.60
C ILE A 2 -49.80 -9.11 -1.58
N LEU A 3 -48.64 -9.53 -2.09
CA LEU A 3 -47.38 -9.54 -1.34
C LEU A 3 -46.81 -8.11 -1.35
N SER A 4 -46.70 -7.47 -0.19
CA SER A 4 -45.81 -6.31 0.07
C SER A 4 -45.97 -5.88 1.53
N ARG A 5 -45.06 -6.27 2.42
CA ARG A 5 -45.03 -5.77 3.81
C ARG A 5 -43.66 -5.79 4.50
N GLU A 6 -42.59 -5.99 3.74
CA GLU A 6 -41.20 -5.95 4.24
C GLU A 6 -40.45 -4.71 3.73
N ASP A 7 -40.91 -4.07 2.64
CA ASP A 7 -40.29 -2.86 2.06
C ASP A 7 -40.45 -1.57 2.90
N ASP A 8 -41.42 -1.52 3.81
CA ASP A 8 -41.74 -0.33 4.64
C ASP A 8 -40.79 -0.11 5.83
N LEU A 9 -39.87 -1.06 6.11
CA LEU A 9 -39.01 -1.02 7.32
C LEU A 9 -37.67 -0.32 7.13
N PHE A 10 -37.23 -0.04 5.89
CA PHE A 10 -36.03 0.77 5.63
C PHE A 10 -36.29 2.29 5.78
N GLN A 11 -36.76 2.69 6.97
CA GLN A 11 -36.99 4.09 7.32
C GLN A 11 -35.66 4.86 7.41
N ARG A 12 -35.33 5.61 6.35
CA ARG A 12 -34.46 6.81 6.37
C ARG A 12 -33.21 6.67 7.27
N GLY A 13 -32.39 5.66 6.98
CA GLY A 13 -31.19 5.36 7.77
C GLY A 13 -30.25 6.57 7.89
N LEU A 14 -29.69 6.77 9.09
CA LEU A 14 -28.72 7.84 9.35
C LEU A 14 -27.31 7.55 8.78
N ILE A 15 -27.11 6.33 8.25
CA ILE A 15 -25.81 5.76 7.86
C ILE A 15 -26.00 5.04 6.51
N LEU A 16 -25.11 5.32 5.56
CA LEU A 16 -24.93 4.57 4.33
C LEU A 16 -24.21 3.25 4.66
N THR A 17 -24.93 2.14 4.55
CA THR A 17 -24.38 0.79 4.72
C THR A 17 -23.41 0.43 3.60
N ASP A 18 -22.50 -0.52 3.84
CA ASP A 18 -21.53 -0.97 2.84
C ASP A 18 -22.15 -1.88 1.76
N ASP A 19 -23.49 -2.00 1.73
CA ASP A 19 -24.27 -2.81 0.80
C ASP A 19 -23.96 -2.55 -0.68
N ILE A 20 -24.09 -3.62 -1.45
CA ILE A 20 -23.90 -3.67 -2.90
C ILE A 20 -24.90 -2.72 -3.56
N ALA A 21 -24.42 -1.83 -4.43
CA ALA A 21 -25.29 -0.97 -5.22
C ALA A 21 -26.16 -1.82 -6.17
N ILE A 22 -27.46 -1.92 -5.85
CA ILE A 22 -28.46 -2.72 -6.59
C ILE A 22 -28.52 -2.32 -8.07
N ASP A 23 -28.39 -1.01 -8.34
CA ASP A 23 -27.98 -0.47 -9.64
C ASP A 23 -26.62 0.22 -9.47
N PRO A 24 -25.54 -0.37 -10.01
CA PRO A 24 -24.21 0.23 -10.05
C PRO A 24 -24.01 1.15 -11.26
N ILE A 25 -23.20 2.19 -11.08
CA ILE A 25 -22.81 3.18 -12.10
C ILE A 25 -21.68 2.62 -13.00
N LEU A 26 -21.21 3.39 -13.99
CA LEU A 26 -20.18 3.00 -14.97
C LEU A 26 -20.56 1.75 -15.79
N ASP A 27 -21.85 1.61 -16.10
CA ASP A 27 -22.44 0.50 -16.86
C ASP A 27 -21.95 -0.89 -16.42
N PHE A 28 -21.76 -1.08 -15.11
CA PHE A 28 -21.50 -2.38 -14.49
C PHE A 28 -22.57 -3.42 -14.85
N ASN A 29 -23.78 -3.00 -15.22
CA ASN A 29 -24.81 -3.85 -15.84
C ASN A 29 -24.33 -4.48 -17.18
N LEU A 30 -23.59 -3.75 -18.04
CA LEU A 30 -22.97 -4.31 -19.25
C LEU A 30 -21.85 -5.29 -18.89
N TYR A 31 -20.93 -4.92 -18.00
CA TYR A 31 -19.85 -5.81 -17.53
C TYR A 31 -20.41 -7.11 -16.95
N ARG A 32 -21.41 -7.01 -16.05
CA ARG A 32 -22.12 -8.16 -15.47
C ARG A 32 -22.75 -9.01 -16.57
N ASN A 33 -23.53 -8.42 -17.47
CA ASN A 33 -24.22 -9.15 -18.52
C ASN A 33 -23.23 -9.86 -19.48
N ALA A 34 -22.10 -9.23 -19.79
CA ALA A 34 -21.03 -9.83 -20.59
C ALA A 34 -20.39 -11.02 -19.87
N ILE A 35 -20.00 -10.87 -18.60
CA ILE A 35 -19.43 -11.96 -17.79
C ILE A 35 -20.44 -13.11 -17.65
N VAL A 36 -21.70 -12.82 -17.30
CA VAL A 36 -22.79 -13.81 -17.21
C VAL A 36 -22.98 -14.57 -18.53
N ASN A 37 -22.92 -13.87 -19.67
CA ASN A 37 -23.03 -14.51 -20.98
C ASN A 37 -21.82 -15.41 -21.29
N ILE A 38 -20.60 -14.95 -21.05
CA ILE A 38 -19.36 -15.74 -21.23
C ILE A 38 -19.40 -17.00 -20.36
N VAL A 39 -19.76 -16.86 -19.07
CA VAL A 39 -19.90 -17.99 -18.14
C VAL A 39 -20.92 -19.03 -18.61
N LYS A 40 -22.04 -18.61 -19.23
CA LYS A 40 -23.10 -19.52 -19.68
C LYS A 40 -22.90 -20.09 -21.09
N THR A 41 -22.17 -19.42 -21.98
CA THR A 41 -22.02 -19.83 -23.40
C THR A 41 -20.66 -20.47 -23.72
N SER A 42 -19.59 -20.15 -22.98
CA SER A 42 -18.26 -20.72 -23.21
C SER A 42 -18.08 -22.11 -22.59
N SER A 43 -17.07 -22.83 -23.09
CA SER A 43 -16.57 -24.05 -22.45
C SER A 43 -15.97 -23.70 -21.09
N PRO A 44 -16.32 -24.39 -19.98
CA PRO A 44 -15.89 -24.04 -18.63
C PRO A 44 -14.44 -24.49 -18.37
N LYS A 45 -13.48 -23.73 -18.91
CA LYS A 45 -12.05 -23.96 -18.71
C LYS A 45 -11.26 -22.64 -18.87
N PHE A 46 -11.61 -21.63 -18.08
CA PHE A 46 -10.98 -20.31 -18.16
C PHE A 46 -11.05 -19.50 -16.87
N THR A 47 -10.12 -18.54 -16.76
CA THR A 47 -10.05 -17.55 -15.69
C THR A 47 -10.37 -16.15 -16.20
N ILE A 48 -11.32 -15.47 -15.54
CA ILE A 48 -11.59 -14.04 -15.66
C ILE A 48 -10.84 -13.30 -14.53
N GLY A 49 -10.05 -12.30 -14.88
CA GLY A 49 -9.41 -11.40 -13.91
C GLY A 49 -10.03 -10.01 -13.98
N ILE A 50 -10.61 -9.55 -12.87
CA ILE A 50 -11.22 -8.22 -12.74
C ILE A 50 -10.20 -7.32 -12.05
N PHE A 51 -9.55 -6.47 -12.84
CA PHE A 51 -8.47 -5.58 -12.41
C PHE A 51 -9.01 -4.20 -12.03
N GLY A 52 -8.42 -3.59 -11.00
CA GLY A 52 -8.69 -2.20 -10.64
C GLY A 52 -8.06 -1.80 -9.32
N GLU A 53 -8.01 -0.50 -9.06
CA GLU A 53 -7.46 0.08 -7.84
C GLU A 53 -8.29 -0.27 -6.59
N TRP A 54 -7.78 0.07 -5.40
CA TRP A 54 -8.53 -0.11 -4.17
C TRP A 54 -9.79 0.77 -4.16
N GLY A 55 -10.94 0.19 -3.83
CA GLY A 55 -12.25 0.85 -3.92
C GLY A 55 -12.93 0.80 -5.30
N ALA A 56 -12.23 0.51 -6.41
CA ALA A 56 -12.74 0.66 -7.78
C ALA A 56 -14.02 -0.14 -8.16
N GLY A 57 -14.50 -1.06 -7.31
CA GLY A 57 -15.77 -1.79 -7.49
C GLY A 57 -15.67 -3.28 -7.80
N LYS A 58 -14.46 -3.88 -7.72
CA LYS A 58 -14.22 -5.31 -8.02
C LYS A 58 -15.22 -6.26 -7.34
N THR A 59 -15.28 -6.21 -6.01
CA THR A 59 -16.23 -6.96 -5.16
C THR A 59 -17.69 -6.71 -5.55
N THR A 60 -18.05 -5.47 -5.88
CA THR A 60 -19.40 -5.09 -6.32
C THR A 60 -19.77 -5.79 -7.62
N LEU A 61 -18.87 -5.84 -8.61
CA LEU A 61 -19.09 -6.55 -9.88
C LEU A 61 -19.14 -8.07 -9.68
N ILE A 62 -18.21 -8.63 -8.89
CA ILE A 62 -18.19 -10.07 -8.53
C ILE A 62 -19.52 -10.49 -7.90
N ASN A 63 -19.99 -9.75 -6.89
CA ASN A 63 -21.27 -10.00 -6.24
C ASN A 63 -22.46 -9.83 -7.20
N SER A 64 -22.42 -8.85 -8.11
CA SER A 64 -23.49 -8.61 -9.08
C SER A 64 -23.59 -9.76 -10.11
N VAL A 65 -22.45 -10.34 -10.51
CA VAL A 65 -22.40 -11.56 -11.35
C VAL A 65 -22.92 -12.77 -10.56
N ASP A 66 -22.47 -12.97 -9.32
CA ASP A 66 -22.89 -14.11 -8.49
C ASP A 66 -24.40 -14.13 -8.23
N ASN A 67 -24.98 -12.96 -7.95
CA ASN A 67 -26.43 -12.79 -7.79
C ASN A 67 -27.19 -13.06 -9.11
N ALA A 68 -26.67 -12.60 -10.25
CA ALA A 68 -27.27 -12.86 -11.57
C ALA A 68 -27.17 -14.32 -12.03
N LEU A 69 -26.30 -15.12 -11.40
CA LEU A 69 -26.14 -16.56 -11.62
C LEU A 69 -26.83 -17.42 -10.54
N GLN A 70 -27.34 -16.81 -9.47
CA GLN A 70 -27.86 -17.51 -8.28
C GLN A 70 -28.99 -18.51 -8.55
N THR A 71 -29.82 -18.27 -9.57
CA THR A 71 -30.99 -19.11 -9.91
C THR A 71 -30.66 -20.28 -10.85
N ASP A 72 -29.44 -20.36 -11.37
CA ASP A 72 -29.07 -21.38 -12.36
C ASP A 72 -28.55 -22.66 -11.69
N LYS A 73 -29.39 -23.70 -11.68
CA LYS A 73 -29.08 -24.98 -11.06
C LYS A 73 -27.96 -25.78 -11.73
N SER A 74 -27.47 -25.36 -12.90
CA SER A 74 -26.30 -25.99 -13.54
C SER A 74 -24.96 -25.48 -12.99
N LEU A 75 -24.98 -24.44 -12.16
CA LEU A 75 -23.78 -23.72 -11.69
C LEU A 75 -23.55 -23.95 -10.19
N ILE A 76 -22.48 -24.67 -9.85
CA ILE A 76 -21.98 -24.80 -8.47
C ILE A 76 -21.17 -23.54 -8.15
N ARG A 77 -21.70 -22.68 -7.28
CA ARG A 77 -21.12 -21.37 -6.94
C ARG A 77 -20.31 -21.47 -5.65
N VAL A 78 -19.00 -21.27 -5.74
CA VAL A 78 -18.04 -21.40 -4.63
C VAL A 78 -17.38 -20.05 -4.38
N ARG A 79 -17.34 -19.61 -3.12
CA ARG A 79 -16.64 -18.38 -2.72
C ARG A 79 -15.35 -18.73 -1.97
N LEU A 80 -14.25 -18.12 -2.42
CA LEU A 80 -12.95 -18.12 -1.79
C LEU A 80 -12.59 -16.66 -1.46
N GLU A 81 -12.98 -16.21 -0.28
CA GLU A 81 -12.57 -14.92 0.25
C GLU A 81 -11.13 -15.04 0.78
N ALA A 82 -10.16 -14.56 0.02
CA ALA A 82 -8.73 -14.84 0.24
C ALA A 82 -8.26 -14.49 1.66
N TRP A 83 -8.81 -13.41 2.25
CA TRP A 83 -8.50 -12.97 3.61
C TRP A 83 -8.75 -14.02 4.70
N ARG A 84 -9.69 -14.96 4.50
CA ARG A 84 -9.97 -16.04 5.46
C ARG A 84 -8.81 -17.03 5.53
N TYR A 85 -8.16 -17.27 4.40
CA TYR A 85 -7.01 -18.17 4.22
C TYR A 85 -5.67 -17.55 4.63
N LYS A 86 -5.67 -16.28 5.09
CA LYS A 86 -4.48 -15.59 5.60
C LYS A 86 -3.78 -16.35 6.73
N TRP A 87 -4.53 -17.11 7.51
CA TRP A 87 -4.05 -17.88 8.66
C TRP A 87 -4.17 -19.40 8.47
N GLU A 88 -4.66 -19.88 7.32
CA GLU A 88 -4.77 -21.31 7.06
C GLU A 88 -3.47 -21.86 6.48
N GLN A 89 -2.94 -22.94 7.06
CA GLN A 89 -1.72 -23.59 6.55
C GLN A 89 -1.95 -24.29 5.19
N PHE A 90 -3.18 -24.75 4.87
CA PHE A 90 -3.48 -25.49 3.64
C PHE A 90 -4.75 -25.00 2.88
N PRO A 91 -4.68 -23.90 2.11
CA PRO A 91 -5.86 -23.33 1.45
C PRO A 91 -6.50 -24.25 0.40
N ILE A 92 -5.74 -25.17 -0.20
CA ILE A 92 -6.26 -26.14 -1.17
C ILE A 92 -7.17 -27.19 -0.53
N ALA A 93 -6.85 -27.69 0.66
CA ALA A 93 -7.72 -28.60 1.40
C ALA A 93 -9.06 -27.91 1.73
N SER A 94 -9.01 -26.62 2.07
CA SER A 94 -10.20 -25.80 2.34
C SER A 94 -10.95 -25.37 1.08
N LEU A 95 -10.29 -25.17 -0.07
CA LEU A 95 -10.95 -25.00 -1.38
C LEU A 95 -11.72 -26.26 -1.75
N LEU A 96 -11.08 -27.44 -1.68
CA LEU A 96 -11.72 -28.74 -1.94
C LEU A 96 -12.93 -28.96 -1.03
N LYS A 97 -12.80 -28.65 0.27
CA LYS A 97 -13.88 -28.67 1.25
C LYS A 97 -15.01 -27.69 0.93
N ASN A 98 -14.71 -26.48 0.47
CA ASN A 98 -15.73 -25.50 0.08
C ASN A 98 -16.47 -25.91 -1.21
N ILE A 99 -15.79 -26.53 -2.18
CA ILE A 99 -16.44 -27.15 -3.34
C ILE A 99 -17.36 -28.29 -2.86
N ALA A 100 -16.86 -29.20 -2.01
CA ALA A 100 -17.64 -30.32 -1.46
C ALA A 100 -18.86 -29.90 -0.63
N TYR A 101 -18.80 -28.73 0.02
CA TYR A 101 -19.91 -28.13 0.76
C TYR A 101 -20.91 -27.41 -0.15
N ALA A 102 -20.46 -26.84 -1.27
CA ALA A 102 -21.33 -26.16 -2.25
C ALA A 102 -22.10 -27.13 -3.17
N LEU A 103 -21.69 -28.41 -3.24
CA LEU A 103 -22.42 -29.44 -3.98
C LEU A 103 -23.78 -29.75 -3.33
N PRO A 104 -24.89 -29.78 -4.09
CA PRO A 104 -26.20 -30.21 -3.60
C PRO A 104 -26.18 -31.62 -2.99
N ALA A 105 -27.08 -31.87 -2.03
CA ALA A 105 -27.32 -33.19 -1.44
C ALA A 105 -28.14 -34.10 -2.39
N GLU A 106 -27.70 -34.20 -3.64
CA GLU A 106 -28.30 -35.00 -4.70
C GLU A 106 -27.37 -36.16 -5.06
N LYS A 107 -27.93 -37.35 -5.34
CA LYS A 107 -27.15 -38.58 -5.54
C LYS A 107 -26.07 -38.47 -6.63
N GLN A 108 -26.32 -37.67 -7.67
CA GLN A 108 -25.34 -37.42 -8.74
C GLN A 108 -24.02 -36.78 -8.26
N PHE A 109 -24.03 -36.06 -7.13
CA PHE A 109 -22.82 -35.42 -6.58
C PHE A 109 -22.16 -36.20 -5.44
N GLU A 110 -22.71 -37.35 -5.03
CA GLU A 110 -22.26 -38.11 -3.86
C GLU A 110 -20.81 -38.61 -4.02
N ASP A 111 -20.47 -39.19 -5.18
CA ASP A 111 -19.11 -39.66 -5.47
C ASP A 111 -18.11 -38.51 -5.67
N LEU A 112 -18.50 -37.40 -6.32
CA LEU A 112 -17.64 -36.22 -6.44
C LEU A 112 -17.35 -35.62 -5.06
N LYS A 113 -18.36 -35.48 -4.21
CA LYS A 113 -18.22 -34.96 -2.84
C LYS A 113 -17.27 -35.83 -2.03
N LYS A 114 -17.48 -37.15 -2.04
CA LYS A 114 -16.62 -38.13 -1.38
C LYS A 114 -15.16 -38.07 -1.88
N LYS A 115 -14.94 -37.86 -3.18
CA LYS A 115 -13.60 -37.68 -3.78
C LYS A 115 -12.94 -36.38 -3.37
N LEU A 116 -13.67 -35.27 -3.33
CA LEU A 116 -13.17 -33.97 -2.87
C LEU A 116 -12.77 -34.03 -1.38
N GLU A 117 -13.62 -34.61 -0.53
CA GLU A 117 -13.34 -34.84 0.89
C GLU A 117 -12.13 -35.78 1.10
N THR A 118 -12.08 -36.90 0.37
CA THR A 118 -10.96 -37.85 0.44
C THR A 118 -9.64 -37.24 -0.05
N SER A 119 -9.68 -36.45 -1.13
CA SER A 119 -8.50 -35.77 -1.68
C SER A 119 -8.01 -34.65 -0.76
N ALA A 120 -8.91 -33.90 -0.13
CA ALA A 120 -8.55 -32.92 0.90
C ALA A 120 -7.86 -33.62 2.09
N ILE A 121 -8.42 -34.74 2.58
CA ILE A 121 -7.81 -35.54 3.65
C ILE A 121 -6.45 -36.12 3.24
N ASN A 122 -6.28 -36.55 1.98
CA ASN A 122 -5.02 -37.11 1.49
C ASN A 122 -3.96 -36.03 1.22
N PHE A 123 -4.34 -34.81 0.84
CA PHE A 123 -3.44 -33.65 0.79
C PHE A 123 -2.83 -33.40 2.18
N LEU A 124 -3.65 -33.38 3.22
CA LEU A 124 -3.24 -33.10 4.61
C LEU A 124 -2.32 -34.16 5.22
N LYS A 125 -2.39 -35.42 4.77
CA LYS A 125 -1.67 -36.56 5.37
C LYS A 125 -0.17 -36.64 5.06
N ASN A 126 0.30 -36.02 3.97
CA ASN A 126 1.63 -36.26 3.43
C ASN A 126 2.61 -35.12 3.78
N THR A 127 2.57 -34.70 5.05
CA THR A 127 3.41 -33.62 5.61
C THR A 127 4.14 -34.13 6.86
N SER A 128 5.47 -33.97 6.90
CA SER A 128 6.42 -34.78 7.70
C SER A 128 6.47 -34.56 9.22
N ASP A 129 6.65 -33.31 9.66
CA ASP A 129 7.28 -32.97 10.95
C ASP A 129 6.43 -33.34 12.18
N ILE A 130 5.13 -33.48 11.96
CA ILE A 130 4.11 -33.93 12.91
C ILE A 130 4.48 -35.26 13.58
N LEU A 131 4.98 -36.23 12.80
CA LEU A 131 5.18 -37.61 13.25
C LEU A 131 6.26 -37.70 14.35
N THR A 132 7.33 -36.92 14.22
CA THR A 132 8.52 -37.01 15.07
C THR A 132 8.26 -36.56 16.51
N SER A 133 7.40 -35.55 16.70
CA SER A 133 7.06 -35.02 18.04
C SER A 133 6.08 -35.91 18.83
N ILE A 134 5.28 -36.72 18.14
CA ILE A 134 4.24 -37.56 18.75
C ILE A 134 4.82 -38.92 19.17
N ILE A 135 5.59 -39.58 18.29
CA ILE A 135 6.12 -40.93 18.52
C ILE A 135 7.06 -40.98 19.73
N SER A 136 7.91 -39.96 19.88
CA SER A 136 8.92 -39.85 20.96
C SER A 136 8.34 -39.77 22.37
N LYS A 137 7.02 -39.56 22.53
CA LYS A 137 6.34 -39.46 23.82
C LYS A 137 5.56 -40.72 24.24
N TYR A 138 5.42 -41.69 23.34
CA TYR A 138 4.73 -42.97 23.60
C TYR A 138 5.63 -44.20 23.45
N ALA A 139 6.82 -44.06 22.85
CA ALA A 139 7.80 -45.14 22.68
C ALA A 139 8.61 -45.49 23.96
N SER A 140 8.01 -45.39 25.15
CA SER A 140 8.67 -45.67 26.43
C SER A 140 8.30 -47.01 27.07
N GLU A 141 7.17 -47.61 26.71
CA GLU A 141 6.71 -48.91 27.22
C GLU A 141 6.15 -49.77 26.08
N GLU A 142 6.60 -51.03 25.98
CA GLU A 142 6.15 -51.97 24.95
C GLU A 142 4.74 -52.50 25.27
N TYR A 143 3.87 -52.62 24.25
CA TYR A 143 3.18 -53.86 23.83
C TYR A 143 2.20 -53.56 22.67
N GLU A 144 1.63 -54.59 22.05
CA GLU A 144 0.94 -54.49 20.75
C GLU A 144 -0.38 -53.69 20.77
N ILE A 145 -0.70 -53.04 19.63
CA ILE A 145 -1.84 -52.13 19.48
C ILE A 145 -3.14 -52.89 19.20
N SER A 146 -4.15 -52.73 20.07
CA SER A 146 -5.47 -53.33 19.90
C SER A 146 -6.44 -52.46 19.07
N GLN A 147 -7.53 -53.06 18.56
CA GLN A 147 -8.60 -52.32 17.86
C GLN A 147 -9.35 -51.33 18.78
N GLU A 148 -9.42 -51.58 20.08
CA GLU A 148 -9.98 -50.61 21.04
C GLU A 148 -9.11 -49.34 21.15
N MET A 149 -7.79 -49.47 21.04
CA MET A 149 -6.91 -48.32 20.87
C MET A 149 -7.12 -47.64 19.51
N PHE A 150 -7.47 -48.37 18.46
CA PHE A 150 -7.68 -47.82 17.10
C PHE A 150 -8.93 -46.92 17.00
N ASP A 151 -10.07 -47.30 17.59
CA ASP A 151 -11.25 -46.43 17.63
C ASP A 151 -11.11 -45.28 18.65
N THR A 152 -10.33 -45.47 19.72
CA THR A 152 -9.97 -44.38 20.65
C THR A 152 -9.07 -43.35 19.95
N PHE A 153 -8.04 -43.80 19.23
CA PHE A 153 -7.17 -43.01 18.36
C PHE A 153 -7.96 -42.20 17.33
N LYS A 154 -8.93 -42.82 16.66
CA LYS A 154 -9.82 -42.17 15.67
C LYS A 154 -10.65 -41.03 16.28
N LYS A 155 -10.96 -41.10 17.57
CA LYS A 155 -11.70 -40.08 18.32
C LYS A 155 -10.82 -38.91 18.73
N GLU A 156 -9.57 -39.16 19.11
CA GLU A 156 -8.56 -38.11 19.35
C GLU A 156 -8.04 -37.44 18.07
N LEU A 157 -7.93 -38.18 16.96
CA LEU A 157 -7.40 -37.66 15.69
C LEU A 157 -8.20 -36.44 15.23
N ASN A 158 -9.54 -36.49 15.35
CA ASN A 158 -10.44 -35.39 15.02
C ASN A 158 -10.26 -34.13 15.89
N SER A 159 -9.69 -34.22 17.10
CA SER A 159 -9.36 -33.04 17.92
C SER A 159 -7.92 -32.55 17.72
N LYS A 160 -7.03 -33.38 17.17
CA LYS A 160 -5.60 -33.05 16.97
C LYS A 160 -5.24 -32.62 15.54
N ILE A 161 -6.15 -32.73 14.56
CA ILE A 161 -5.98 -32.16 13.19
C ILE A 161 -5.57 -30.67 13.22
N GLN A 162 -5.89 -29.94 14.28
CA GLN A 162 -5.52 -28.53 14.50
C GLN A 162 -4.00 -28.29 14.76
N LEU A 163 -3.20 -29.35 14.91
CA LEU A 163 -1.74 -29.32 15.06
C LEU A 163 -1.00 -29.99 13.87
N ILE A 164 -1.74 -30.51 12.89
CA ILE A 164 -1.24 -31.47 11.92
C ILE A 164 -1.07 -30.77 10.57
N ALA A 165 -0.03 -29.91 10.49
CA ALA A 165 0.15 -29.00 9.35
C ALA A 165 1.57 -28.67 8.86
N GLU A 166 2.60 -29.44 9.24
CA GLU A 166 3.99 -29.26 8.79
C GLU A 166 4.63 -30.64 8.52
N LEU A 167 5.42 -30.89 7.48
CA LEU A 167 5.88 -30.00 6.40
C LEU A 167 5.60 -30.58 4.99
N ASP A 168 6.25 -31.68 4.59
CA ASP A 168 6.38 -32.13 3.17
C ASP A 168 6.51 -33.68 3.05
N ARG A 169 6.46 -34.42 1.91
CA ARG A 169 5.93 -34.31 0.51
C ARG A 169 5.81 -35.79 -0.03
N ASP A 170 5.50 -36.22 -1.27
CA ASP A 170 5.32 -35.59 -2.59
C ASP A 170 4.38 -36.36 -3.58
N THR A 171 4.35 -37.70 -3.58
CA THR A 171 3.77 -38.50 -4.70
C THR A 171 2.24 -38.54 -4.78
N VAL A 172 1.52 -38.22 -3.70
CA VAL A 172 0.07 -38.49 -3.56
C VAL A 172 -0.81 -37.44 -4.24
N TYR A 173 -0.26 -36.29 -4.64
CA TYR A 173 -1.03 -35.19 -5.22
C TYR A 173 -1.66 -35.50 -6.59
N PHE A 174 -1.05 -36.40 -7.37
CA PHE A 174 -1.48 -36.68 -8.75
C PHE A 174 -2.78 -37.51 -8.81
N ASP A 175 -2.86 -38.61 -8.04
CA ASP A 175 -3.95 -39.58 -8.16
C ASP A 175 -5.30 -38.99 -7.73
N GLY A 176 -5.36 -38.30 -6.60
CA GLY A 176 -6.58 -37.64 -6.11
C GLY A 176 -7.08 -36.54 -7.06
N PHE A 177 -6.16 -35.85 -7.74
CA PHE A 177 -6.49 -34.84 -8.74
C PHE A 177 -7.10 -35.45 -10.01
N GLU A 178 -6.49 -36.52 -10.55
CA GLU A 178 -7.06 -37.24 -11.70
C GLU A 178 -8.41 -37.91 -11.36
N GLU A 179 -8.64 -38.37 -10.12
CA GLU A 179 -9.95 -38.87 -9.70
C GLU A 179 -11.06 -37.80 -9.72
N ILE A 180 -10.77 -36.59 -9.23
CA ILE A 180 -11.69 -35.43 -9.26
C ILE A 180 -11.97 -35.03 -10.72
N LYS A 181 -10.91 -34.88 -11.52
CA LYS A 181 -10.97 -34.51 -12.95
C LYS A 181 -11.76 -35.53 -13.77
N LYS A 182 -11.61 -36.83 -13.49
CA LYS A 182 -12.40 -37.92 -14.09
C LYS A 182 -13.88 -37.80 -13.72
N GLU A 183 -14.21 -37.48 -12.46
CA GLU A 183 -15.60 -37.38 -12.03
C GLU A 183 -16.31 -36.15 -12.60
N ILE A 184 -15.64 -35.00 -12.64
CA ILE A 184 -16.14 -33.79 -13.30
C ILE A 184 -16.38 -34.04 -14.79
N LYS A 185 -15.52 -34.84 -15.44
CA LYS A 185 -15.72 -35.27 -16.83
C LYS A 185 -16.96 -36.17 -16.98
N ASN A 186 -17.21 -37.12 -16.07
CA ASN A 186 -18.43 -37.94 -16.09
C ASN A 186 -19.69 -37.07 -15.98
N LEU A 187 -19.74 -36.19 -14.97
CA LEU A 187 -20.87 -35.28 -14.73
C LEU A 187 -21.16 -34.37 -15.95
N ARG A 188 -20.12 -34.01 -16.71
CA ARG A 188 -20.26 -33.19 -17.93
C ARG A 188 -20.57 -33.98 -19.22
N LEU A 189 -20.47 -35.32 -19.20
CA LEU A 189 -21.06 -36.16 -20.25
C LEU A 189 -22.58 -36.28 -20.06
N GLU A 190 -23.06 -36.34 -18.82
CA GLU A 190 -24.50 -36.37 -18.50
C GLU A 190 -25.15 -34.99 -18.55
N ASN A 191 -24.45 -33.95 -18.09
CA ASN A 191 -24.88 -32.56 -18.09
C ASN A 191 -23.77 -31.63 -18.64
N PRO A 192 -23.70 -31.40 -19.97
CA PRO A 192 -22.69 -30.53 -20.58
C PRO A 192 -22.69 -29.07 -20.08
N ALA A 193 -23.80 -28.62 -19.48
CA ALA A 193 -23.95 -27.29 -18.89
C ALA A 193 -23.46 -27.20 -17.43
N PHE A 194 -23.08 -28.31 -16.79
CA PHE A 194 -22.51 -28.31 -15.43
C PHE A 194 -21.20 -27.53 -15.37
N ARG A 195 -21.08 -26.62 -14.40
CA ARG A 195 -19.90 -25.80 -14.16
C ARG A 195 -19.68 -25.57 -12.67
N ILE A 196 -18.43 -25.47 -12.25
CA ILE A 196 -18.03 -25.00 -10.92
C ILE A 196 -17.42 -23.61 -11.09
N ILE A 197 -18.05 -22.59 -10.50
CA ILE A 197 -17.58 -21.20 -10.55
C ILE A 197 -16.94 -20.88 -9.20
N VAL A 198 -15.65 -20.56 -9.21
CA VAL A 198 -14.89 -20.17 -8.02
C VAL A 198 -14.64 -18.66 -8.08
N TYR A 199 -15.36 -17.92 -7.23
CA TYR A 199 -15.14 -16.49 -7.04
C TYR A 199 -14.01 -16.30 -6.03
N VAL A 200 -12.98 -15.56 -6.42
CA VAL A 200 -11.79 -15.25 -5.60
C VAL A 200 -11.73 -13.74 -5.43
N ASP A 201 -11.77 -13.24 -4.20
CA ASP A 201 -11.73 -11.80 -3.91
C ASP A 201 -10.92 -11.52 -2.64
N ASP A 202 -10.65 -10.24 -2.37
CA ASP A 202 -9.84 -9.76 -1.23
C ASP A 202 -8.38 -10.28 -1.20
N LEU A 203 -7.80 -10.64 -2.36
CA LEU A 203 -6.39 -11.06 -2.46
C LEU A 203 -5.42 -10.02 -1.88
N ASP A 204 -5.78 -8.74 -1.93
CA ASP A 204 -5.00 -7.61 -1.41
C ASP A 204 -4.82 -7.62 0.12
N LYS A 205 -5.68 -8.34 0.85
CA LYS A 205 -5.61 -8.53 2.31
C LYS A 205 -4.62 -9.63 2.74
N CYS A 206 -4.14 -10.45 1.80
CA CYS A 206 -3.13 -11.48 2.02
C CYS A 206 -1.69 -10.91 1.99
N SER A 207 -0.73 -11.68 2.53
CA SER A 207 0.69 -11.45 2.27
C SER A 207 1.05 -11.85 0.82
N PRO A 208 2.14 -11.33 0.23
CA PRO A 208 2.52 -11.65 -1.15
C PRO A 208 2.67 -13.15 -1.38
N LYS A 209 3.37 -13.85 -0.48
CA LYS A 209 3.56 -15.30 -0.50
C LYS A 209 2.22 -16.07 -0.46
N LYS A 210 1.27 -15.65 0.39
CA LYS A 210 -0.04 -16.34 0.53
C LYS A 210 -0.98 -16.03 -0.63
N ALA A 211 -0.86 -14.86 -1.25
CA ALA A 211 -1.55 -14.54 -2.50
C ALA A 211 -1.02 -15.42 -3.65
N LEU A 212 0.32 -15.57 -3.79
CA LEU A 212 0.92 -16.47 -4.78
C LEU A 212 0.49 -17.92 -4.59
N GLU A 213 0.50 -18.41 -3.34
CA GLU A 213 0.05 -19.76 -2.98
C GLU A 213 -1.40 -20.02 -3.41
N LEU A 214 -2.32 -19.06 -3.20
CA LEU A 214 -3.70 -19.16 -3.68
C LEU A 214 -3.80 -19.17 -5.22
N LEU A 215 -2.91 -18.47 -5.92
CA LEU A 215 -2.90 -18.41 -7.39
C LEU A 215 -2.34 -19.70 -8.01
N GLU A 216 -1.31 -20.32 -7.41
CA GLU A 216 -0.85 -21.66 -7.80
C GLU A 216 -1.93 -22.73 -7.64
N ILE A 217 -2.71 -22.66 -6.54
CA ILE A 217 -3.83 -23.59 -6.33
C ILE A 217 -4.89 -23.45 -7.42
N ILE A 218 -5.16 -22.23 -7.91
CA ILE A 218 -6.04 -22.00 -9.05
C ILE A 218 -5.43 -22.57 -10.33
N ARG A 219 -4.13 -22.33 -10.57
CA ARG A 219 -3.38 -22.82 -11.74
C ARG A 219 -3.44 -24.35 -11.87
N VAL A 220 -3.33 -25.09 -10.76
CA VAL A 220 -3.46 -26.56 -10.75
C VAL A 220 -4.80 -27.03 -11.31
N PHE A 221 -5.90 -26.35 -11.00
CA PHE A 221 -7.25 -26.72 -11.47
C PHE A 221 -7.68 -25.99 -12.76
N GLN A 222 -6.94 -24.98 -13.22
CA GLN A 222 -7.21 -24.22 -14.46
C GLN A 222 -7.31 -25.14 -15.69
N ASP A 223 -6.56 -26.26 -15.69
CA ASP A 223 -6.57 -27.23 -16.79
C ASP A 223 -7.78 -28.20 -16.79
N VAL A 224 -8.59 -28.22 -15.72
CA VAL A 224 -9.72 -29.15 -15.54
C VAL A 224 -11.00 -28.61 -16.18
N GLU A 225 -11.48 -29.31 -17.21
CA GLU A 225 -12.66 -28.92 -17.98
C GLU A 225 -13.96 -29.08 -17.16
N GLY A 226 -14.41 -27.97 -16.57
CA GLY A 226 -15.55 -27.86 -15.65
C GLY A 226 -15.45 -26.65 -14.72
N PHE A 227 -14.25 -26.09 -14.52
CA PHE A 227 -14.02 -24.92 -13.67
C PHE A 227 -14.01 -23.60 -14.44
N ILE A 228 -14.58 -22.57 -13.81
CA ILE A 228 -14.40 -21.16 -14.20
C ILE A 228 -13.96 -20.39 -12.96
N TYR A 229 -12.90 -19.59 -13.09
CA TYR A 229 -12.40 -18.73 -12.03
C TYR A 229 -12.74 -17.27 -12.32
N ILE A 230 -13.18 -16.53 -11.30
CA ILE A 230 -13.46 -15.09 -11.39
C ILE A 230 -12.73 -14.40 -10.24
N ILE A 231 -11.64 -13.71 -10.56
CA ILE A 231 -10.63 -13.24 -9.59
C ILE A 231 -10.60 -11.71 -9.52
N GLY A 232 -10.81 -11.13 -8.34
CA GLY A 232 -10.60 -9.72 -8.06
C GLY A 232 -9.13 -9.41 -7.79
N ILE A 233 -8.47 -8.65 -8.67
CA ILE A 233 -7.02 -8.35 -8.59
C ILE A 233 -6.81 -6.84 -8.39
N SER A 234 -6.07 -6.47 -7.33
CA SER A 234 -5.62 -5.08 -7.12
C SER A 234 -4.27 -4.81 -7.78
N HIS A 235 -4.00 -3.53 -8.08
CA HIS A 235 -2.67 -3.11 -8.55
C HIS A 235 -1.58 -3.43 -7.51
N ASP A 236 -1.87 -3.23 -6.22
CA ASP A 236 -1.00 -3.59 -5.09
C ASP A 236 -0.57 -5.06 -5.15
N ILE A 237 -1.45 -5.98 -5.57
CA ILE A 237 -1.12 -7.40 -5.68
C ILE A 237 -0.15 -7.67 -6.83
N LEU A 238 -0.28 -6.97 -7.95
CA LEU A 238 0.70 -7.06 -9.04
C LEU A 238 2.09 -6.58 -8.58
N ILE A 239 2.16 -5.44 -7.87
CA ILE A 239 3.42 -4.94 -7.29
C ILE A 239 3.98 -5.91 -6.25
N LYS A 240 3.14 -6.41 -5.34
CA LYS A 240 3.52 -7.38 -4.30
C LYS A 240 4.11 -8.66 -4.90
N LEU A 241 3.51 -9.19 -5.96
CA LEU A 241 3.96 -10.44 -6.61
C LEU A 241 5.24 -10.25 -7.43
N ARG A 242 5.45 -9.09 -8.07
CA ARG A 242 6.72 -8.76 -8.76
C ARG A 242 7.94 -8.74 -7.83
N ASN A 243 7.75 -8.60 -6.52
CA ASN A 243 8.82 -8.55 -5.52
C ASN A 243 9.04 -9.90 -4.79
N VAL A 244 8.40 -10.99 -5.22
CA VAL A 244 8.64 -12.34 -4.68
C VAL A 244 9.62 -13.08 -5.59
N GLU A 245 10.72 -13.59 -5.00
CA GLU A 245 11.65 -14.46 -5.72
C GLU A 245 10.95 -15.78 -6.09
N ILE A 246 10.54 -15.91 -7.35
CA ILE A 246 10.18 -17.18 -7.96
C ILE A 246 11.49 -17.87 -8.36
N ASN A 247 11.71 -19.11 -7.90
CA ASN A 247 12.96 -19.86 -8.08
C ASN A 247 13.19 -20.39 -9.52
N GLN A 248 12.85 -19.59 -10.54
CA GLN A 248 13.16 -19.86 -11.96
C GLN A 248 13.66 -18.57 -12.61
N LYS A 249 14.59 -18.71 -13.57
CA LYS A 249 15.25 -17.56 -14.21
C LYS A 249 14.27 -16.78 -15.08
N ASN A 250 14.38 -15.44 -15.05
CA ASN A 250 13.70 -14.41 -15.88
C ASN A 250 12.53 -13.65 -15.20
N ASN A 251 12.20 -12.49 -15.77
CA ASN A 251 11.39 -11.41 -15.17
C ASN A 251 9.87 -11.65 -15.23
N GLU A 252 9.32 -12.66 -14.55
CA GLU A 252 7.96 -13.16 -14.86
C GLU A 252 6.83 -12.78 -13.89
N GLY A 253 7.00 -11.83 -12.97
CA GLY A 253 5.95 -11.46 -11.98
C GLY A 253 4.63 -10.96 -12.59
N GLU A 254 4.66 -10.28 -13.75
CA GLU A 254 3.45 -9.96 -14.52
C GLU A 254 3.04 -11.09 -15.46
N ASP A 255 4.01 -11.75 -16.08
CA ASP A 255 3.75 -12.75 -17.12
C ASP A 255 3.12 -14.01 -16.52
N TYR A 256 3.41 -14.29 -15.24
CA TYR A 256 2.66 -15.19 -14.37
C TYR A 256 1.15 -14.91 -14.38
N ILE A 257 0.77 -13.65 -14.16
CA ILE A 257 -0.65 -13.23 -14.14
C ILE A 257 -1.23 -13.25 -15.56
N LYS A 258 -0.45 -12.90 -16.60
CA LYS A 258 -0.88 -13.00 -18.01
C LYS A 258 -1.13 -14.46 -18.43
N ASN A 259 -0.35 -15.41 -17.90
CA ASN A 259 -0.54 -16.85 -18.11
C ASN A 259 -1.76 -17.41 -17.35
N LEU A 260 -2.03 -16.92 -16.14
CA LEU A 260 -3.16 -17.36 -15.32
C LEU A 260 -4.51 -16.75 -15.75
N ILE A 261 -4.52 -15.51 -16.26
CA ILE A 261 -5.73 -14.75 -16.59
C ILE A 261 -5.98 -14.72 -18.10
N GLN A 262 -6.87 -15.60 -18.57
CA GLN A 262 -7.24 -15.69 -19.99
C GLN A 262 -8.23 -14.61 -20.45
N VAL A 263 -9.04 -14.05 -19.53
CA VAL A 263 -10.01 -12.98 -19.82
C VAL A 263 -9.78 -11.80 -18.87
N PRO A 264 -8.90 -10.85 -19.23
CA PRO A 264 -8.66 -9.65 -18.42
C PRO A 264 -9.77 -8.61 -18.62
N ILE A 265 -10.33 -8.12 -17.51
CA ILE A 265 -11.33 -7.05 -17.47
C ILE A 265 -10.81 -5.93 -16.57
N ALA A 266 -10.38 -4.82 -17.16
CA ALA A 266 -10.03 -3.62 -16.41
C ALA A 266 -11.29 -2.80 -16.07
N LEU A 267 -11.47 -2.48 -14.80
CA LEU A 267 -12.44 -1.47 -14.38
C LEU A 267 -11.87 -0.06 -14.67
N PRO A 268 -12.69 0.88 -15.17
CA PRO A 268 -12.25 2.25 -15.39
C PRO A 268 -11.94 2.96 -14.06
N LYS A 269 -11.04 3.95 -14.11
CA LYS A 269 -10.93 4.91 -13.00
C LYS A 269 -12.22 5.71 -12.91
N TRP A 270 -12.66 6.00 -11.68
CA TRP A 270 -13.84 6.80 -11.43
C TRP A 270 -13.55 8.27 -11.71
N SER A 271 -14.46 8.96 -12.41
CA SER A 271 -14.37 10.40 -12.61
C SER A 271 -15.17 11.17 -11.55
N ASN A 272 -14.92 12.47 -11.45
CA ASN A 272 -15.74 13.37 -10.63
C ASN A 272 -17.24 13.27 -10.99
N GLN A 273 -17.57 13.03 -12.27
CA GLN A 273 -18.96 12.90 -12.72
C GLN A 273 -19.61 11.61 -12.24
N ASP A 274 -18.85 10.52 -12.09
CA ASP A 274 -19.37 9.23 -11.60
C ASP A 274 -19.67 9.27 -10.10
N ILE A 275 -18.83 9.96 -9.33
CA ILE A 275 -19.08 10.22 -7.90
C ILE A 275 -20.27 11.16 -7.71
N VAL A 276 -20.35 12.23 -8.52
CA VAL A 276 -21.52 13.12 -8.53
C VAL A 276 -22.81 12.36 -8.88
N LYS A 277 -22.75 11.40 -9.79
CA LYS A 277 -23.89 10.51 -10.10
C LYS A 277 -24.21 9.57 -8.92
N LEU A 278 -23.20 8.99 -8.28
CA LEU A 278 -23.34 8.04 -7.16
C LEU A 278 -24.00 8.67 -5.93
N VAL A 279 -23.57 9.87 -5.52
CA VAL A 279 -24.20 10.59 -4.41
C VAL A 279 -25.61 11.03 -4.76
N ARG A 280 -25.87 11.44 -6.01
CA ARG A 280 -27.24 11.74 -6.48
C ARG A 280 -28.15 10.52 -6.48
N ASP A 281 -27.64 9.33 -6.80
CA ASP A 281 -28.41 8.09 -6.69
C ASP A 281 -28.66 7.68 -5.24
N PHE A 282 -27.73 7.91 -4.30
CA PHE A 282 -28.01 7.78 -2.85
C PHE A 282 -29.12 8.75 -2.39
N ILE A 283 -29.06 10.01 -2.83
CA ILE A 283 -30.07 11.04 -2.57
C ILE A 283 -31.45 10.67 -3.17
N LYS A 284 -31.46 10.10 -4.37
CA LYS A 284 -32.68 9.66 -5.09
C LYS A 284 -33.30 8.42 -4.45
N LYS A 285 -32.48 7.50 -3.94
CA LYS A 285 -32.89 6.28 -3.22
C LYS A 285 -33.27 6.54 -1.75
N GLY A 286 -33.26 7.79 -1.29
CA GLY A 286 -33.65 8.16 0.08
C GLY A 286 -32.65 7.75 1.16
N MET A 287 -31.42 7.39 0.79
CA MET A 287 -30.38 6.91 1.69
C MET A 287 -29.69 8.05 2.47
N ILE A 288 -30.00 9.30 2.15
CA ILE A 288 -29.44 10.51 2.79
C ILE A 288 -30.59 11.33 3.37
N ASN A 289 -30.46 11.69 4.65
CA ASN A 289 -31.43 12.46 5.42
C ASN A 289 -31.80 13.79 4.74
N ASP A 290 -33.10 14.06 4.60
CA ASP A 290 -33.67 15.29 4.00
C ASP A 290 -33.00 16.58 4.50
N LYS A 291 -32.64 16.65 5.80
CA LYS A 291 -31.98 17.84 6.40
C LYS A 291 -30.63 18.16 5.75
N LEU A 292 -29.89 17.15 5.31
CA LEU A 292 -28.49 17.25 4.87
C LEU A 292 -28.33 17.08 3.35
N LYS A 293 -29.31 16.42 2.70
CA LYS A 293 -29.43 16.27 1.24
C LYS A 293 -29.10 17.55 0.47
N ASP A 294 -29.72 18.67 0.85
CA ASP A 294 -29.55 19.97 0.21
C ASP A 294 -28.14 20.55 0.35
N VAL A 295 -27.45 20.25 1.45
CA VAL A 295 -26.06 20.69 1.69
C VAL A 295 -25.09 19.80 0.91
N ILE A 296 -25.36 18.50 0.87
CA ILE A 296 -24.53 17.50 0.17
C ILE A 296 -24.58 17.71 -1.35
N ASP A 297 -25.76 17.85 -1.98
CA ASP A 297 -25.84 18.06 -3.44
C ASP A 297 -25.24 19.40 -3.87
N LYS A 298 -25.37 20.46 -3.07
CA LYS A 298 -24.76 21.78 -3.35
C LYS A 298 -23.24 21.81 -3.19
N ASN A 299 -22.65 20.86 -2.45
CA ASN A 299 -21.19 20.75 -2.25
C ASN A 299 -20.62 19.44 -2.83
N ILE A 300 -21.35 18.78 -3.73
CA ILE A 300 -21.04 17.44 -4.25
C ILE A 300 -19.68 17.38 -4.97
N GLU A 301 -19.30 18.44 -5.68
CA GLU A 301 -17.99 18.59 -6.33
C GLU A 301 -16.85 18.67 -5.31
N LEU A 302 -17.06 19.38 -4.19
CA LEU A 302 -16.08 19.53 -3.11
C LEU A 302 -15.81 18.17 -2.48
N ILE A 303 -16.86 17.40 -2.22
CA ILE A 303 -16.77 16.04 -1.68
C ILE A 303 -16.03 15.12 -2.66
N SER A 304 -16.33 15.20 -3.96
CA SER A 304 -15.66 14.40 -4.99
C SER A 304 -14.15 14.69 -5.11
N VAL A 305 -13.76 15.97 -5.04
CA VAL A 305 -12.36 16.40 -4.99
C VAL A 305 -11.67 15.97 -3.69
N ALA A 306 -12.39 15.89 -2.57
CA ALA A 306 -11.86 15.53 -1.27
C ALA A 306 -11.56 14.04 -1.10
N ILE A 307 -12.31 13.17 -1.77
CA ILE A 307 -12.13 11.70 -1.69
C ILE A 307 -11.23 11.14 -2.80
N ASP A 308 -10.61 12.02 -3.59
CA ASP A 308 -9.88 11.70 -4.83
C ASP A 308 -10.61 10.68 -5.72
N ASN A 309 -11.88 10.99 -6.02
CA ASN A 309 -12.77 10.17 -6.84
C ASN A 309 -13.04 8.74 -6.31
N ASN A 310 -12.67 8.38 -5.07
CA ASN A 310 -12.80 7.01 -4.58
C ASN A 310 -14.25 6.67 -4.13
N PRO A 311 -14.93 5.71 -4.78
CA PRO A 311 -16.34 5.37 -4.50
C PRO A 311 -16.56 4.53 -3.23
N ARG A 312 -15.49 4.18 -2.50
CA ARG A 312 -15.61 3.63 -1.14
C ARG A 312 -15.48 4.72 -0.08
N GLU A 313 -14.54 5.64 -0.26
CA GLU A 313 -14.39 6.78 0.65
C GLU A 313 -15.61 7.72 0.63
N ILE A 314 -16.40 7.78 -0.45
CA ILE A 314 -17.66 8.55 -0.42
C ILE A 314 -18.62 8.09 0.68
N LYS A 315 -18.76 6.78 0.94
CA LYS A 315 -19.65 6.26 1.99
C LYS A 315 -19.12 6.64 3.37
N ARG A 316 -17.81 6.43 3.60
CA ARG A 316 -17.11 6.83 4.84
C ARG A 316 -17.23 8.33 5.10
N PHE A 317 -16.91 9.15 4.10
CA PHE A 317 -16.97 10.61 4.19
C PHE A 317 -18.39 11.08 4.54
N LEU A 318 -19.42 10.61 3.83
CA LEU A 318 -20.79 11.01 4.11
C LEU A 318 -21.28 10.51 5.48
N ASN A 319 -20.93 9.30 5.89
CA ASN A 319 -21.28 8.78 7.22
C ASN A 319 -20.64 9.60 8.34
N ASN A 320 -19.34 9.86 8.25
CA ASN A 320 -18.59 10.66 9.21
C ASN A 320 -19.17 12.08 9.30
N PHE A 321 -19.48 12.68 8.15
CA PHE A 321 -20.13 14.00 8.07
C PHE A 321 -21.50 14.02 8.76
N ILE A 322 -22.37 13.04 8.47
CA ILE A 322 -23.72 12.97 9.05
C ILE A 322 -23.65 12.78 10.58
N VAL A 323 -22.78 11.88 11.05
CA VAL A 323 -22.61 11.59 12.49
C VAL A 323 -22.03 12.80 13.22
N ALA A 324 -20.97 13.42 12.70
CA ALA A 324 -20.38 14.62 13.29
C ALA A 324 -21.39 15.76 13.32
N HIS A 325 -22.16 15.95 12.25
CA HIS A 325 -23.18 16.98 12.20
C HIS A 325 -24.30 16.74 13.25
N GLU A 326 -24.90 15.55 13.33
CA GLU A 326 -25.98 15.29 14.31
C GLU A 326 -25.47 15.32 15.78
N ILE A 327 -24.20 14.96 16.06
CA ILE A 327 -23.60 15.16 17.40
C ILE A 327 -23.45 16.66 17.73
N PHE A 328 -22.79 17.43 16.87
CA PHE A 328 -22.34 18.79 17.21
C PHE A 328 -23.37 19.90 16.91
N SER A 329 -24.37 19.64 16.05
CA SER A 329 -25.54 20.52 15.88
C SER A 329 -26.66 20.29 16.92
N GLY A 330 -26.66 19.13 17.60
CA GLY A 330 -27.88 18.55 18.16
C GLY A 330 -28.42 19.17 19.46
N LYS A 331 -27.56 19.62 20.40
CA LYS A 331 -28.01 19.99 21.76
C LYS A 331 -27.23 21.12 22.43
N LYS A 332 -27.95 21.90 23.26
CA LYS A 332 -27.41 22.87 24.25
C LYS A 332 -26.73 22.20 25.46
N SER A 333 -26.22 20.97 25.35
CA SER A 333 -25.88 20.11 26.49
C SER A 333 -24.55 19.36 26.37
N PHE A 334 -23.52 20.01 25.84
CA PHE A 334 -22.20 19.83 26.42
C PHE A 334 -22.12 20.72 27.66
N GLU A 335 -21.78 20.14 28.81
CA GLU A 335 -21.93 20.82 30.11
C GLU A 335 -20.87 21.91 30.34
N LYS A 336 -21.15 23.12 29.86
CA LYS A 336 -21.01 24.44 30.52
C LYS A 336 -19.77 24.77 31.40
N LYS A 337 -18.69 23.99 31.37
CA LYS A 337 -17.49 24.15 32.22
C LYS A 337 -16.20 24.42 31.44
N GLU A 338 -16.07 23.98 30.18
CA GLU A 338 -14.84 24.19 29.40
C GLU A 338 -15.02 25.05 28.14
N LEU A 339 -16.23 25.17 27.59
CA LEU A 339 -16.53 26.09 26.48
C LEU A 339 -17.00 27.46 26.99
N ILE A 340 -16.08 28.22 27.58
CA ILE A 340 -16.30 29.61 28.06
C ILE A 340 -15.53 30.64 27.19
N PHE A 341 -15.25 30.33 25.92
CA PHE A 341 -14.61 31.27 24.97
C PHE A 341 -15.14 31.20 23.53
N SER A 342 -16.43 31.48 23.31
CA SER A 342 -16.85 32.47 22.30
C SER A 342 -18.37 32.71 22.29
N GLY A 343 -18.77 33.92 21.91
CA GLY A 343 -20.14 34.23 21.51
C GLY A 343 -20.27 34.31 19.99
N LYS A 344 -21.29 33.63 19.43
CA LYS A 344 -21.72 33.67 18.01
C LYS A 344 -20.86 32.88 17.01
N LYS A 345 -21.20 31.59 16.81
CA LYS A 345 -21.91 31.14 15.60
C LYS A 345 -22.66 29.83 15.89
N SER A 346 -23.52 29.37 14.98
CA SER A 346 -24.00 27.98 14.95
C SER A 346 -22.95 27.08 14.29
N PHE A 347 -22.88 25.81 14.70
CA PHE A 347 -22.14 24.78 13.97
C PHE A 347 -22.73 24.65 12.56
N ASP A 348 -21.93 24.92 11.53
CA ASP A 348 -22.36 24.99 10.14
C ASP A 348 -21.93 23.75 9.35
N ALA A 349 -22.87 23.23 8.56
CA ALA A 349 -22.68 21.99 7.80
C ALA A 349 -21.68 22.14 6.64
N ARG A 350 -21.58 23.32 6.01
CA ARG A 350 -20.61 23.57 4.92
C ARG A 350 -19.21 23.81 5.47
N GLU A 351 -19.10 24.49 6.62
CA GLU A 351 -17.84 24.59 7.36
C GLU A 351 -17.30 23.21 7.73
N LEU A 352 -18.14 22.30 8.27
CA LEU A 352 -17.75 20.91 8.54
C LEU A 352 -17.28 20.17 7.26
N LEU A 353 -18.03 20.25 6.15
CA LEU A 353 -17.65 19.59 4.88
C LEU A 353 -16.26 20.04 4.37
N VAL A 354 -15.96 21.35 4.46
CA VAL A 354 -14.65 21.90 4.06
C VAL A 354 -13.54 21.34 4.96
N ILE A 355 -13.74 21.34 6.27
CA ILE A 355 -12.71 20.93 7.23
C ILE A 355 -12.46 19.41 7.15
N GLN A 356 -13.52 18.62 6.99
CA GLN A 356 -13.41 17.17 6.80
C GLN A 356 -12.70 16.81 5.49
N ALA A 357 -12.92 17.58 4.43
CA ALA A 357 -12.21 17.44 3.16
C ALA A 357 -10.71 17.74 3.31
N ILE A 358 -10.35 18.80 4.04
CA ILE A 358 -8.95 19.15 4.31
C ILE A 358 -8.28 18.07 5.17
N HIS A 359 -8.96 17.56 6.20
CA HIS A 359 -8.47 16.44 7.01
C HIS A 359 -8.21 15.17 6.19
N LEU A 360 -9.13 14.81 5.29
CA LEU A 360 -9.02 13.56 4.52
C LEU A 360 -7.93 13.63 3.45
N ARG A 361 -7.89 14.70 2.64
CA ARG A 361 -6.97 14.76 1.48
C ARG A 361 -5.62 15.42 1.79
N TRP A 362 -5.58 16.36 2.72
CA TRP A 362 -4.41 17.19 2.99
C TRP A 362 -4.06 17.21 4.49
N LYS A 363 -3.88 16.01 5.11
CA LYS A 363 -3.61 15.87 6.55
C LYS A 363 -2.47 16.77 7.06
N LYS A 364 -1.36 16.90 6.30
CA LYS A 364 -0.24 17.81 6.65
C LYS A 364 -0.69 19.27 6.74
N PHE A 365 -1.57 19.73 5.82
CA PHE A 365 -2.16 21.07 5.87
C PHE A 365 -3.20 21.22 7.00
N TYR A 366 -4.07 20.21 7.21
CA TYR A 366 -5.02 20.18 8.35
C TYR A 366 -4.29 20.32 9.69
N ASN A 367 -3.21 19.56 9.89
CA ASN A 367 -2.39 19.61 11.11
C ASN A 367 -1.80 21.01 11.32
N THR A 368 -1.38 21.71 10.25
CA THR A 368 -1.01 23.13 10.30
C THR A 368 -2.20 24.00 10.71
N LEU A 369 -3.37 23.90 10.06
CA LEU A 369 -4.53 24.75 10.38
C LEU A 369 -4.97 24.61 11.85
N VAL A 370 -4.99 23.39 12.38
CA VAL A 370 -5.39 23.11 13.77
C VAL A 370 -4.36 23.60 14.80
N LYS A 371 -3.08 23.70 14.43
CA LYS A 371 -2.02 24.29 15.26
C LYS A 371 -1.87 25.81 15.08
N SER A 372 -2.65 26.44 14.18
CA SER A 372 -2.49 27.84 13.76
C SER A 372 -3.38 28.83 14.51
N ASP A 373 -2.92 30.08 14.63
CA ASP A 373 -3.59 31.17 15.32
C ASP A 373 -4.31 32.15 14.36
N GLN A 374 -4.95 33.19 14.91
CA GLN A 374 -5.61 34.22 14.11
C GLN A 374 -4.66 35.12 13.29
N SER A 375 -3.35 35.10 13.51
CA SER A 375 -2.39 35.75 12.60
C SER A 375 -2.23 34.94 11.32
N PHE A 376 -2.07 33.62 11.44
CA PHE A 376 -1.93 32.70 10.31
C PHE A 376 -3.12 32.79 9.34
N PHE A 377 -4.36 32.76 9.85
CA PHE A 377 -5.56 32.86 9.01
C PHE A 377 -5.68 34.21 8.28
N LYS A 378 -5.08 35.30 8.79
CA LYS A 378 -5.02 36.59 8.07
C LYS A 378 -4.00 36.55 6.93
N GLY A 379 -2.81 36.00 7.16
CA GLY A 379 -1.80 35.82 6.11
C GLY A 379 -2.28 34.86 5.01
N LEU A 380 -2.99 33.79 5.39
CA LEU A 380 -3.62 32.85 4.44
C LEU A 380 -4.71 33.55 3.60
N ASP A 381 -5.61 34.33 4.22
CA ASP A 381 -6.62 35.12 3.51
C ASP A 381 -6.00 36.15 2.56
N LYS A 382 -4.89 36.80 2.98
CA LYS A 382 -4.12 37.73 2.14
C LYS A 382 -3.48 37.01 0.95
N TYR A 383 -2.89 35.83 1.17
CA TYR A 383 -2.22 35.03 0.15
C TYR A 383 -3.21 34.45 -0.88
N LEU A 384 -4.33 33.86 -0.44
CA LEU A 384 -5.35 33.29 -1.33
C LEU A 384 -6.00 34.33 -2.26
N LYS A 385 -5.93 35.62 -1.92
CA LYS A 385 -6.44 36.74 -2.74
C LYS A 385 -5.45 37.30 -3.74
N MET A 386 -4.17 36.95 -3.64
CA MET A 386 -3.19 37.27 -4.67
C MET A 386 -3.52 36.48 -5.95
N ASP A 387 -3.17 37.02 -7.11
CA ASP A 387 -3.19 36.27 -8.36
C ASP A 387 -2.13 35.13 -8.34
N ASN A 388 -2.24 34.20 -9.29
CA ASN A 388 -1.35 33.03 -9.32
C ASN A 388 0.13 33.40 -9.52
N GLU A 389 0.43 34.43 -10.34
CA GLU A 389 1.81 34.81 -10.66
C GLU A 389 2.48 35.49 -9.46
N THR A 390 1.76 36.38 -8.76
CA THR A 390 2.19 36.96 -7.48
C THR A 390 2.34 35.90 -6.40
N ARG A 391 1.40 34.94 -6.26
CA ARG A 391 1.52 33.85 -5.28
C ARG A 391 2.81 33.06 -5.45
N PHE A 392 3.12 32.61 -6.66
CA PHE A 392 4.37 31.87 -6.90
C PHE A 392 5.61 32.72 -6.61
N LYS A 393 5.67 33.98 -7.06
CA LYS A 393 6.79 34.89 -6.77
C LYS A 393 6.96 35.17 -5.27
N SER A 394 5.87 35.29 -4.51
CA SER A 394 5.90 35.47 -3.05
C SER A 394 6.44 34.26 -2.28
N LEU A 395 6.43 33.05 -2.86
CA LEU A 395 7.07 31.87 -2.28
C LEU A 395 8.57 31.74 -2.64
N ASP A 396 9.04 32.44 -3.68
CA ASP A 396 10.42 32.37 -4.18
C ASP A 396 11.31 33.55 -3.71
N LEU A 397 10.71 34.67 -3.30
CA LEU A 397 11.42 35.88 -2.86
C LEU A 397 11.90 35.82 -1.39
N TYR A 398 12.86 34.94 -1.10
CA TYR A 398 13.35 34.72 0.28
C TYR A 398 14.56 35.59 0.70
N GLU A 399 15.35 36.13 -0.23
CA GLU A 399 16.63 36.77 0.14
C GLU A 399 16.48 38.15 0.84
N GLY A 400 16.79 38.18 2.14
CA GLY A 400 17.33 39.36 2.82
C GLY A 400 16.36 40.34 3.46
N LYS A 401 15.15 39.93 3.85
CA LYS A 401 14.20 40.80 4.59
C LYS A 401 13.73 40.18 5.91
N LYS A 402 13.40 41.04 6.88
CA LYS A 402 12.92 40.63 8.22
C LYS A 402 11.63 39.83 8.15
N ASP A 403 11.47 38.91 9.11
CA ASP A 403 10.21 38.23 9.38
C ASP A 403 9.10 39.21 9.76
N ASP A 404 8.16 39.42 8.83
CA ASP A 404 6.82 39.91 9.10
C ASP A 404 5.89 38.70 9.38
N ASP A 405 4.72 38.90 9.98
CA ASP A 405 3.81 37.79 10.31
C ASP A 405 3.31 37.05 9.05
N ASP A 406 3.15 37.76 7.92
CA ASP A 406 2.87 37.14 6.61
C ASP A 406 3.99 36.19 6.15
N MET A 407 5.26 36.50 6.44
CA MET A 407 6.42 35.70 6.02
C MET A 407 6.41 34.31 6.67
N LYS A 408 6.00 34.25 7.94
CA LYS A 408 5.82 33.00 8.70
C LYS A 408 4.77 32.10 8.04
N VAL A 409 3.69 32.70 7.55
CA VAL A 409 2.65 31.97 6.81
C VAL A 409 3.20 31.47 5.48
N TRP A 410 3.83 32.33 4.68
CA TRP A 410 4.36 31.93 3.36
C TRP A 410 5.41 30.83 3.45
N LYS A 411 6.26 30.84 4.50
CA LYS A 411 7.21 29.75 4.78
C LYS A 411 6.53 28.39 4.92
N VAL A 412 5.38 28.33 5.60
CA VAL A 412 4.59 27.09 5.78
C VAL A 412 3.75 26.75 4.53
N LEU A 413 3.30 27.75 3.77
CA LEU A 413 2.57 27.53 2.51
C LEU A 413 3.47 27.07 1.35
N ARG A 414 4.77 27.40 1.39
CA ARG A 414 5.79 26.95 0.44
C ARG A 414 5.86 25.43 0.34
N ASP A 415 5.67 24.72 1.45
CA ASP A 415 5.77 23.26 1.51
C ASP A 415 4.60 22.56 0.76
N PHE A 416 3.62 23.35 0.32
CA PHE A 416 2.51 22.93 -0.55
C PHE A 416 2.53 23.64 -1.92
N LYS A 417 3.62 24.30 -2.31
CA LYS A 417 3.72 25.10 -3.56
C LYS A 417 3.30 24.35 -4.82
N THR A 418 3.58 23.05 -4.88
CA THR A 418 3.31 22.17 -6.02
C THR A 418 1.92 21.54 -6.03
N ASP A 419 1.17 21.59 -4.91
CA ASP A 419 -0.17 20.99 -4.80
C ASP A 419 -1.24 21.92 -5.40
N SER A 420 -1.38 21.86 -6.72
CA SER A 420 -2.36 22.65 -7.47
C SER A 420 -3.81 22.35 -7.07
N ASP A 421 -4.11 21.14 -6.62
CA ASP A 421 -5.43 20.73 -6.18
C ASP A 421 -5.78 21.33 -4.81
N LEU A 422 -4.84 21.38 -3.87
CA LEU A 422 -4.98 22.15 -2.63
C LEU A 422 -5.24 23.62 -2.97
N TRP A 423 -4.44 24.25 -3.83
CA TRP A 423 -4.63 25.67 -4.17
C TRP A 423 -6.00 25.95 -4.81
N ASN A 424 -6.43 25.11 -5.76
CA ASN A 424 -7.76 25.21 -6.36
C ASN A 424 -8.87 25.05 -5.31
N PHE A 425 -8.73 24.09 -4.39
CA PHE A 425 -9.68 23.86 -3.30
C PHE A 425 -9.74 25.02 -2.30
N LEU A 426 -8.59 25.52 -1.85
CA LEU A 426 -8.48 26.61 -0.88
C LEU A 426 -9.01 27.93 -1.45
N VAL A 427 -8.75 28.23 -2.73
CA VAL A 427 -9.33 29.41 -3.40
C VAL A 427 -10.86 29.26 -3.49
N LYS A 428 -11.37 28.11 -3.97
CA LYS A 428 -12.82 27.85 -4.11
C LYS A 428 -13.59 27.85 -2.77
N ASN A 429 -12.92 27.58 -1.65
CA ASN A 429 -13.52 27.54 -0.31
C ASN A 429 -13.02 28.62 0.66
N SER A 430 -12.26 29.60 0.16
CA SER A 430 -11.59 30.65 0.95
C SER A 430 -12.55 31.39 1.90
N ASP A 431 -13.71 31.81 1.41
CA ASP A 431 -14.76 32.42 2.24
C ASP A 431 -15.26 31.52 3.37
N THR A 432 -15.39 30.21 3.14
CA THR A 432 -15.80 29.27 4.19
C THR A 432 -14.70 29.16 5.25
N ILE A 433 -13.45 28.96 4.81
CA ILE A 433 -12.28 28.81 5.70
C ILE A 433 -12.10 30.06 6.57
N ARG A 434 -12.22 31.25 5.98
CA ARG A 434 -12.17 32.55 6.65
C ARG A 434 -13.27 32.74 7.72
N ASN A 435 -14.43 32.11 7.54
CA ASN A 435 -15.60 32.31 8.40
C ASN A 435 -15.67 31.37 9.62
N ILE A 436 -14.81 30.34 9.68
CA ILE A 436 -14.67 29.45 10.84
C ILE A 436 -14.08 30.26 12.01
N ARG A 437 -14.76 30.24 13.15
CA ARG A 437 -14.38 30.99 14.37
C ARG A 437 -13.80 30.11 15.47
N ASP A 438 -14.15 28.84 15.46
CA ASP A 438 -13.83 27.87 16.51
C ASP A 438 -13.31 26.60 15.85
N TRP A 439 -12.02 26.62 15.50
CA TRP A 439 -11.33 25.47 14.91
C TRP A 439 -11.25 24.29 15.89
N SER A 440 -11.27 24.55 17.21
CA SER A 440 -11.30 23.51 18.23
C SER A 440 -12.61 22.72 18.21
N LEU A 441 -13.76 23.39 18.07
CA LEU A 441 -15.06 22.75 17.93
C LEU A 441 -15.13 21.83 16.71
N TYR A 442 -14.63 22.29 15.56
CA TYR A 442 -14.61 21.46 14.35
C TYR A 442 -13.54 20.36 14.40
N ARG A 443 -12.38 20.60 15.01
CA ARG A 443 -11.37 19.57 15.29
C ARG A 443 -11.99 18.41 16.09
N LEU A 444 -12.68 18.73 17.19
CA LEU A 444 -13.40 17.74 18.00
C LEU A 444 -14.49 17.02 17.19
N ALA A 445 -15.17 17.71 16.26
CA ALA A 445 -16.16 17.10 15.40
C ALA A 445 -15.56 16.11 14.39
N ILE A 446 -14.34 16.34 13.90
CA ILE A 446 -13.59 15.37 13.08
C ILE A 446 -13.09 14.21 13.95
N GLU A 447 -12.42 14.50 15.07
CA GLU A 447 -11.85 13.49 15.99
C GLU A 447 -12.91 12.53 16.55
N ALA A 448 -14.16 12.98 16.71
CA ALA A 448 -15.28 12.15 17.17
C ALA A 448 -15.80 11.12 16.13
N VAL A 449 -15.43 11.24 14.85
CA VAL A 449 -15.93 10.37 13.75
C VAL A 449 -14.85 9.73 12.89
N VAL A 450 -13.60 10.16 13.03
CA VAL A 450 -12.45 9.43 12.52
C VAL A 450 -12.49 8.00 13.07
N GLU A 451 -12.32 6.99 12.21
CA GLU A 451 -12.48 5.58 12.60
C GLU A 451 -11.65 5.23 13.85
N PRO A 452 -12.10 4.31 14.72
CA PRO A 452 -11.22 3.71 15.73
C PRO A 452 -9.95 3.09 15.11
N THR A 453 -9.93 2.72 13.83
CA THR A 453 -8.71 2.32 13.10
C THR A 453 -7.73 3.47 12.78
N ALA A 454 -8.06 4.70 13.16
CA ALA A 454 -7.22 5.90 13.10
C ALA A 454 -7.15 6.64 14.46
N LEU A 455 -8.15 6.54 15.34
CA LEU A 455 -8.09 6.99 16.74
C LEU A 455 -7.50 5.93 17.72
N HIS A 456 -7.41 4.67 17.31
CA HIS A 456 -6.84 3.52 18.03
C HIS A 456 -5.99 2.66 17.08
N ARG A 457 -5.16 3.27 16.22
CA ARG A 457 -4.20 2.51 15.39
C ARG A 457 -3.00 2.06 16.24
N LYS A 458 -3.31 1.28 17.28
CA LYS A 458 -2.58 1.06 18.53
C LYS A 458 -2.33 2.38 19.25
N THR A 459 -2.86 2.48 20.47
CA THR A 459 -2.59 3.57 21.40
C THR A 459 -1.09 3.86 21.40
N ILE A 460 -0.70 5.12 21.23
CA ILE A 460 0.70 5.55 21.32
C ILE A 460 1.27 4.93 22.59
N ASN A 461 2.39 4.24 22.48
CA ASN A 461 2.93 3.45 23.57
C ASN A 461 3.61 4.41 24.56
N TYR A 462 2.80 5.11 25.35
CA TYR A 462 3.22 6.29 26.14
C TYR A 462 4.35 6.00 27.14
N GLU A 463 4.51 4.75 27.56
CA GLU A 463 5.66 4.32 28.35
C GLU A 463 6.94 4.30 27.50
N ALA A 464 6.90 3.69 26.31
CA ALA A 464 8.00 3.76 25.34
C ALA A 464 8.33 5.22 24.97
N VAL A 465 7.33 6.06 24.63
CA VAL A 465 7.55 7.49 24.34
C VAL A 465 8.25 8.18 25.50
N ARG A 466 7.82 7.97 26.75
CA ARG A 466 8.49 8.57 27.92
C ARG A 466 9.92 8.06 28.11
N LEU A 467 10.18 6.78 27.88
CA LEU A 467 11.53 6.21 27.99
C LEU A 467 12.45 6.82 26.92
N LEU A 468 12.00 6.86 25.66
CA LEU A 468 12.68 7.50 24.53
C LEU A 468 12.94 9.00 24.77
N GLN A 469 11.91 9.78 25.14
CA GLN A 469 12.02 11.20 25.52
C GLN A 469 12.99 11.47 26.69
N SER A 470 13.27 10.46 27.52
CA SER A 470 14.17 10.56 28.68
C SER A 470 15.56 9.97 28.46
N GLY A 471 15.89 9.54 27.24
CA GLY A 471 17.18 8.91 26.91
C GLY A 471 17.40 7.54 27.58
N LYS A 472 16.33 6.89 28.09
CA LYS A 472 16.39 5.61 28.82
C LYS A 472 16.43 4.42 27.86
N ILE A 473 17.34 4.42 26.88
CA ILE A 473 17.27 3.48 25.76
C ILE A 473 17.45 2.02 26.18
N ASN A 474 18.29 1.71 27.17
CA ASN A 474 18.39 0.34 27.71
C ASN A 474 17.04 -0.17 28.28
N GLU A 475 16.36 0.65 29.08
CA GLU A 475 15.06 0.30 29.70
C GLU A 475 13.94 0.23 28.64
N PHE A 476 14.02 1.03 27.58
CA PHE A 476 13.17 0.91 26.40
C PHE A 476 13.43 -0.38 25.62
N ASN A 477 14.69 -0.74 25.35
CA ASN A 477 15.09 -1.92 24.58
C ASN A 477 14.73 -3.23 25.32
N ASP A 478 14.98 -3.30 26.64
CA ASP A 478 14.55 -4.43 27.49
C ASP A 478 13.02 -4.63 27.40
N LYS A 479 12.26 -3.54 27.47
CA LYS A 479 10.80 -3.56 27.33
C LYS A 479 10.34 -3.80 25.89
N ARG A 480 11.10 -3.42 24.87
CA ARG A 480 10.76 -3.62 23.45
C ARG A 480 10.62 -5.10 23.10
N ALA A 481 11.56 -5.93 23.56
CA ALA A 481 11.58 -7.36 23.29
C ALA A 481 10.42 -8.13 23.96
N ILE A 482 9.96 -7.66 25.13
CA ILE A 482 9.04 -8.40 26.00
C ILE A 482 7.62 -7.80 26.00
N GLU A 483 7.51 -6.48 26.19
CA GLU A 483 6.27 -5.76 26.46
C GLU A 483 5.77 -5.00 25.23
N PHE A 484 6.60 -4.15 24.62
CA PHE A 484 6.22 -3.33 23.45
C PHE A 484 6.29 -4.11 22.13
N LYS A 485 5.83 -5.38 22.12
CA LYS A 485 5.97 -6.31 20.98
C LYS A 485 5.42 -5.77 19.66
N ILE A 486 4.43 -4.88 19.69
CA ILE A 486 4.14 -4.02 18.55
C ILE A 486 4.19 -2.57 18.99
N LEU A 487 5.21 -1.85 18.51
CA LEU A 487 5.52 -0.48 18.90
C LEU A 487 4.75 0.51 18.03
N SER A 488 3.99 1.40 18.67
CA SER A 488 3.38 2.57 18.03
C SER A 488 3.89 3.83 18.70
N LEU A 489 4.53 4.66 17.91
CA LEU A 489 5.07 5.99 18.21
C LEU A 489 4.48 7.01 17.23
N ARG A 490 3.29 6.71 16.68
CA ARG A 490 2.64 7.52 15.66
C ARG A 490 2.24 8.89 16.20
N ASP A 491 2.41 9.94 15.41
CA ASP A 491 2.15 11.33 15.78
C ASP A 491 2.88 11.74 17.10
N ALA A 492 3.93 11.03 17.52
CA ALA A 492 4.63 11.25 18.78
C ALA A 492 5.67 12.39 18.70
N ASP A 493 5.83 13.11 19.80
CA ASP A 493 6.81 14.17 19.98
C ASP A 493 8.11 13.57 20.55
N LEU A 494 9.12 13.41 19.71
CA LEU A 494 10.43 12.82 20.00
C LEU A 494 11.58 13.78 19.60
N ARG A 495 11.29 15.08 19.51
CA ARG A 495 12.27 16.13 19.21
C ARG A 495 13.35 16.22 20.26
N ASP A 496 14.55 16.60 19.83
CA ASP A 496 15.74 16.78 20.68
C ASP A 496 16.12 15.51 21.50
N ALA A 497 15.54 14.34 21.19
CA ALA A 497 15.66 13.13 22.02
C ALA A 497 16.92 12.32 21.70
N ASP A 498 17.53 11.75 22.75
CA ASP A 498 18.67 10.83 22.65
C ASP A 498 18.14 9.40 22.46
N LEU A 499 18.12 8.94 21.21
CA LEU A 499 17.52 7.68 20.73
C LEU A 499 18.57 6.71 20.16
N ARG A 500 19.84 6.91 20.52
CA ARG A 500 20.96 6.07 20.05
C ARG A 500 20.83 4.63 20.51
N ASP A 501 21.24 3.69 19.66
CA ASP A 501 21.13 2.24 19.89
C ASP A 501 19.67 1.73 20.12
N ALA A 502 18.63 2.50 19.77
CA ALA A 502 17.24 2.13 20.02
C ALA A 502 16.69 1.05 19.07
N ASP A 503 16.00 0.06 19.64
CA ASP A 503 15.27 -0.99 18.90
C ASP A 503 13.89 -0.49 18.44
N LEU A 504 13.89 0.19 17.29
CA LEU A 504 12.73 0.79 16.64
C LEU A 504 12.26 -0.03 15.41
N ARG A 505 12.63 -1.30 15.33
CA ARG A 505 12.18 -2.24 14.31
C ARG A 505 10.66 -2.34 14.28
N ASP A 506 10.06 -2.59 13.12
CA ASP A 506 8.60 -2.71 12.91
C ASP A 506 7.76 -1.52 13.44
N ALA A 507 8.38 -0.39 13.83
CA ALA A 507 7.70 0.67 14.57
C ALA A 507 6.77 1.49 13.67
N ASP A 508 5.55 1.76 14.16
CA ASP A 508 4.66 2.76 13.56
C ASP A 508 5.07 4.16 14.04
N LEU A 509 5.92 4.82 13.27
CA LEU A 509 6.51 6.15 13.51
C LEU A 509 5.93 7.21 12.56
N ARG A 510 4.81 6.91 11.86
CA ARG A 510 4.20 7.85 10.91
C ARG A 510 3.78 9.14 11.60
N ASP A 511 3.85 10.25 10.86
CA ASP A 511 3.51 11.58 11.36
C ASP A 511 4.30 12.03 12.61
N ALA A 512 5.32 11.30 13.06
CA ALA A 512 6.09 11.61 14.26
C ALA A 512 7.02 12.80 14.05
N ASP A 513 7.32 13.50 15.15
CA ASP A 513 8.15 14.70 15.19
C ASP A 513 9.50 14.32 15.84
N LEU A 514 10.51 14.04 15.00
CA LEU A 514 11.83 13.51 15.35
C LEU A 514 12.96 14.54 15.14
N ARG A 515 12.59 15.81 14.93
CA ARG A 515 13.53 16.88 14.58
C ARG A 515 14.63 17.06 15.62
N ASP A 516 15.84 17.29 15.12
CA ASP A 516 17.05 17.49 15.93
C ASP A 516 17.35 16.32 16.91
N ALA A 517 16.69 15.16 16.78
CA ALA A 517 16.94 13.98 17.59
C ALA A 517 18.19 13.21 17.15
N ASP A 518 18.74 12.40 18.05
CA ASP A 518 19.94 11.60 17.87
C ASP A 518 19.58 10.11 17.77
N LEU A 519 19.44 9.59 16.55
CA LEU A 519 19.11 8.20 16.21
C LEU A 519 20.34 7.43 15.69
N ARG A 520 21.56 7.82 16.07
CA ARG A 520 22.79 7.14 15.62
C ARG A 520 22.82 5.68 16.07
N ASP A 521 23.26 4.82 15.16
CA ASP A 521 23.30 3.35 15.30
C ASP A 521 21.95 2.69 15.69
N ALA A 522 20.81 3.40 15.59
CA ALA A 522 19.49 2.87 15.91
C ALA A 522 19.00 1.85 14.86
N ASP A 523 18.22 0.86 15.32
CA ASP A 523 17.69 -0.23 14.51
C ASP A 523 16.24 0.06 14.11
N LEU A 524 16.05 0.60 12.90
CA LEU A 524 14.79 1.08 12.34
C LEU A 524 14.25 0.16 11.23
N ARG A 525 14.69 -1.11 11.19
CA ARG A 525 14.32 -2.06 10.12
C ARG A 525 12.81 -2.27 10.03
N ASP A 526 12.31 -2.27 8.80
CA ASP A 526 10.89 -2.45 8.45
C ASP A 526 9.93 -1.44 9.13
N ALA A 527 10.44 -0.33 9.70
CA ALA A 527 9.63 0.71 10.34
C ALA A 527 8.79 1.53 9.34
N ASP A 528 7.60 1.98 9.78
CA ASP A 528 6.66 2.79 9.01
C ASP A 528 6.77 4.26 9.48
N LEU A 529 7.57 5.04 8.75
CA LEU A 529 8.04 6.40 9.05
C LEU A 529 7.41 7.47 8.12
N ARG A 530 6.36 7.10 7.38
CA ARG A 530 5.73 7.99 6.39
C ARG A 530 5.21 9.28 7.01
N ASP A 531 5.37 10.37 6.27
CA ASP A 531 4.93 11.72 6.64
C ASP A 531 5.53 12.24 7.98
N ALA A 532 6.56 11.59 8.53
CA ALA A 532 7.28 12.03 9.72
C ALA A 532 8.27 13.18 9.42
N ASP A 533 8.58 13.98 10.43
CA ASP A 533 9.52 15.10 10.36
C ASP A 533 10.82 14.72 11.09
N LEU A 534 11.82 14.27 10.34
CA LEU A 534 13.18 13.98 10.78
C LEU A 534 14.17 15.07 10.27
N SER A 535 13.70 16.31 10.09
CA SER A 535 14.58 17.38 9.64
C SER A 535 15.68 17.67 10.68
N ARG A 536 16.93 17.71 10.22
CA ARG A 536 18.17 17.77 11.02
C ARG A 536 18.44 16.62 12.01
N THR A 537 17.69 15.52 11.97
CA THR A 537 17.95 14.33 12.79
C THR A 537 19.32 13.70 12.45
N ASP A 538 20.04 13.23 13.47
CA ASP A 538 21.27 12.43 13.27
C ASP A 538 20.93 10.95 13.16
N LEU A 539 21.34 10.30 12.07
CA LEU A 539 21.05 8.91 11.69
C LEU A 539 22.34 8.18 11.25
N GLU A 540 23.51 8.66 11.72
CA GLU A 540 24.80 8.04 11.40
C GLU A 540 24.80 6.55 11.83
N GLY A 541 25.21 5.66 10.92
CA GLY A 541 25.23 4.21 11.16
C GLY A 541 23.86 3.50 11.17
N ALA A 542 22.75 4.23 11.29
CA ALA A 542 21.42 3.67 11.54
C ALA A 542 20.94 2.63 10.50
N ASP A 543 20.21 1.62 10.95
CA ASP A 543 19.75 0.48 10.13
C ASP A 543 18.29 0.62 9.71
N LEU A 544 18.07 1.13 8.50
CA LEU A 544 16.77 1.47 7.92
C LEU A 544 16.31 0.46 6.85
N MET A 545 16.92 -0.74 6.82
CA MET A 545 16.61 -1.77 5.81
C MET A 545 15.11 -2.11 5.80
N GLY A 546 14.49 -2.10 4.62
CA GLY A 546 13.05 -2.37 4.43
C GLY A 546 12.09 -1.25 4.88
N ALA A 547 12.57 -0.24 5.62
CA ALA A 547 11.72 0.82 6.19
C ALA A 547 11.02 1.69 5.13
N ASN A 548 9.99 2.43 5.56
CA ASN A 548 9.11 3.20 4.69
C ASN A 548 8.99 4.66 5.13
N LEU A 549 9.73 5.55 4.47
CA LEU A 549 9.86 6.99 4.72
C LEU A 549 9.24 7.84 3.59
N SER A 550 8.34 7.29 2.75
CA SER A 550 7.74 8.08 1.66
C SER A 550 6.96 9.28 2.21
N GLY A 551 7.21 10.47 1.66
CA GLY A 551 6.61 11.74 2.11
C GLY A 551 7.20 12.31 3.42
N ALA A 552 8.20 11.65 4.02
CA ALA A 552 8.90 12.18 5.20
C ALA A 552 9.77 13.39 4.84
N ASP A 553 10.11 14.18 5.85
CA ASP A 553 11.09 15.27 5.78
C ASP A 553 12.39 14.82 6.46
N LEU A 554 13.50 14.82 5.72
CA LEU A 554 14.86 14.55 6.21
C LEU A 554 15.81 15.70 5.80
N MET A 555 15.29 16.93 5.66
CA MET A 555 16.07 18.10 5.26
C MET A 555 17.22 18.35 6.25
N GLY A 556 18.45 18.32 5.76
CA GLY A 556 19.68 18.47 6.55
C GLY A 556 20.01 17.31 7.49
N ALA A 557 19.34 16.15 7.39
CA ALA A 557 19.61 14.98 8.23
C ALA A 557 20.99 14.32 7.93
N ASN A 558 21.56 13.63 8.92
CA ASN A 558 22.85 12.93 8.78
C ASN A 558 22.67 11.40 8.66
N LEU A 559 22.50 10.88 7.45
CA LEU A 559 22.41 9.45 7.13
C LEU A 559 23.79 8.86 6.75
N SER A 560 24.88 9.40 7.29
CA SER A 560 26.24 8.94 6.97
C SER A 560 26.43 7.48 7.40
N GLY A 561 26.94 6.62 6.51
CA GLY A 561 27.09 5.18 6.74
C GLY A 561 25.79 4.36 6.83
N ALA A 562 24.62 4.99 6.90
CA ALA A 562 23.34 4.34 7.20
C ALA A 562 22.96 3.23 6.20
N ARG A 563 22.25 2.19 6.69
CA ARG A 563 21.85 1.01 5.89
C ARG A 563 20.42 1.16 5.38
N LEU A 564 20.28 1.63 4.15
CA LEU A 564 19.00 1.99 3.50
C LEU A 564 18.56 0.94 2.45
N VAL A 565 18.91 -0.33 2.66
CA VAL A 565 18.71 -1.40 1.67
C VAL A 565 17.22 -1.72 1.50
N GLY A 566 16.70 -1.60 0.27
CA GLY A 566 15.28 -1.85 -0.06
C GLY A 566 14.28 -0.80 0.48
N THR A 567 14.76 0.21 1.21
CA THR A 567 13.97 1.26 1.85
C THR A 567 13.14 2.06 0.84
N ASN A 568 11.95 2.51 1.24
CA ASN A 568 11.09 3.37 0.43
C ASN A 568 11.22 4.83 0.85
N LEU A 569 11.83 5.65 -0.01
CA LEU A 569 12.05 7.10 0.09
C LEU A 569 11.35 7.86 -1.06
N GLY A 570 10.26 7.29 -1.61
CA GLY A 570 9.51 7.92 -2.70
C GLY A 570 8.91 9.27 -2.28
N GLY A 571 9.19 10.32 -3.04
CA GLY A 571 8.73 11.68 -2.76
C GLY A 571 9.23 12.30 -1.45
N VAL A 572 10.33 11.79 -0.88
CA VAL A 572 10.94 12.31 0.34
C VAL A 572 11.66 13.65 0.09
N ASP A 573 11.79 14.50 1.12
CA ASP A 573 12.74 15.61 1.09
C ASP A 573 14.05 15.23 1.81
N LEU A 574 15.17 15.28 1.08
CA LEU A 574 16.54 15.03 1.51
C LEU A 574 17.46 16.21 1.11
N ALA A 575 16.90 17.41 0.92
CA ALA A 575 17.71 18.60 0.65
C ALA A 575 18.76 18.84 1.75
N ASP A 576 19.98 19.20 1.34
CA ASP A 576 21.14 19.43 2.24
C ASP A 576 21.55 18.21 3.11
N ALA A 577 20.95 17.02 2.91
CA ALA A 577 21.21 15.83 3.73
C ALA A 577 22.58 15.19 3.44
N ARG A 578 23.19 14.57 4.46
CA ARG A 578 24.46 13.84 4.34
C ARG A 578 24.20 12.35 4.22
N LEU A 579 24.71 11.72 3.16
CA LEU A 579 24.58 10.28 2.90
C LEU A 579 25.97 9.67 2.58
N TRP A 580 27.02 10.16 3.25
CA TRP A 580 28.40 9.74 3.00
C TRP A 580 28.57 8.23 3.24
N GLY A 581 28.99 7.48 2.22
CA GLY A 581 29.16 6.02 2.29
C GLY A 581 27.87 5.20 2.48
N ALA A 582 26.69 5.83 2.49
CA ALA A 582 25.41 5.19 2.79
C ALA A 582 25.07 4.04 1.83
N ASN A 583 24.35 3.04 2.33
CA ASN A 583 24.07 1.79 1.61
C ASN A 583 22.63 1.79 1.04
N LEU A 584 22.45 2.47 -0.09
CA LEU A 584 21.20 2.68 -0.82
C LEU A 584 20.90 1.58 -1.87
N VAL A 585 21.23 0.32 -1.57
CA VAL A 585 21.01 -0.81 -2.51
C VAL A 585 19.52 -1.12 -2.63
N SER A 586 19.00 -1.17 -3.85
CA SER A 586 17.57 -1.38 -4.17
C SER A 586 16.60 -0.38 -3.53
N THR A 587 17.08 0.79 -3.10
CA THR A 587 16.27 1.85 -2.48
C THR A 587 15.36 2.52 -3.51
N ARG A 588 14.12 2.87 -3.12
CA ARG A 588 13.17 3.60 -3.97
C ARG A 588 13.22 5.09 -3.63
N LEU A 589 13.85 5.90 -4.46
CA LEU A 589 14.00 7.37 -4.34
C LEU A 589 13.23 8.12 -5.46
N TRP A 590 12.21 7.50 -6.05
CA TRP A 590 11.45 8.12 -7.14
C TRP A 590 10.81 9.45 -6.68
N GLY A 591 10.96 10.49 -7.49
CA GLY A 591 10.48 11.84 -7.17
C GLY A 591 11.12 12.51 -5.94
N ALA A 592 12.18 11.93 -5.33
CA ALA A 592 12.81 12.49 -4.14
C ALA A 592 13.52 13.82 -4.43
N ASN A 593 13.51 14.73 -3.46
CA ASN A 593 14.31 15.96 -3.48
C ASN A 593 15.67 15.70 -2.82
N LEU A 594 16.72 15.59 -3.62
CA LEU A 594 18.12 15.36 -3.18
C LEU A 594 19.00 16.59 -3.44
N ARG A 595 18.39 17.78 -3.54
CA ARG A 595 19.10 19.02 -3.89
C ARG A 595 20.21 19.32 -2.87
N ASP A 596 21.40 19.65 -3.34
CA ASP A 596 22.61 19.92 -2.55
C ASP A 596 23.10 18.74 -1.66
N ALA A 597 22.43 17.57 -1.68
CA ALA A 597 22.71 16.45 -0.80
C ALA A 597 24.10 15.81 -1.07
N HIS A 598 24.70 15.24 -0.02
CA HIS A 598 26.09 14.75 -0.05
C HIS A 598 26.16 13.21 -0.01
N LEU A 599 26.11 12.55 -1.16
CA LEU A 599 26.14 11.08 -1.31
C LEU A 599 27.53 10.53 -1.65
N VAL A 600 28.61 11.19 -1.22
CA VAL A 600 30.00 10.81 -1.52
C VAL A 600 30.27 9.36 -1.07
N GLY A 601 30.71 8.51 -1.99
CA GLY A 601 31.00 7.09 -1.74
C GLY A 601 29.79 6.17 -1.52
N ALA A 602 28.56 6.67 -1.65
CA ALA A 602 27.35 5.88 -1.44
C ALA A 602 27.20 4.71 -2.44
N LYS A 603 26.47 3.67 -2.02
CA LYS A 603 26.24 2.44 -2.81
C LYS A 603 24.79 2.42 -3.30
N LEU A 604 24.55 2.58 -4.59
CA LEU A 604 23.21 2.70 -5.18
C LEU A 604 22.86 1.52 -6.11
N LEU A 605 23.42 0.32 -5.91
CA LEU A 605 23.15 -0.84 -6.76
C LEU A 605 21.63 -1.11 -6.84
N GLY A 606 21.03 -1.04 -8.02
CA GLY A 606 19.60 -1.27 -8.26
C GLY A 606 18.66 -0.18 -7.71
N ALA A 607 19.18 0.99 -7.28
CA ALA A 607 18.35 2.06 -6.75
C ALA A 607 17.50 2.73 -7.85
N ASN A 608 16.27 3.12 -7.51
CA ASN A 608 15.39 3.88 -8.40
C ASN A 608 15.39 5.36 -8.01
N LEU A 609 15.96 6.22 -8.86
CA LEU A 609 16.02 7.68 -8.75
C LEU A 609 15.10 8.36 -9.79
N GLY A 610 14.08 7.65 -10.30
CA GLY A 610 13.23 8.14 -11.38
C GLY A 610 12.50 9.44 -11.01
N GLY A 611 12.69 10.50 -11.79
CA GLY A 611 12.13 11.83 -11.50
C GLY A 611 12.72 12.55 -10.27
N ALA A 612 13.80 12.03 -9.67
CA ALA A 612 14.44 12.66 -8.51
C ALA A 612 15.21 13.93 -8.90
N ARG A 613 15.29 14.89 -7.97
CA ARG A 613 15.97 16.18 -8.15
C ARG A 613 17.33 16.14 -7.46
N LEU A 614 18.42 15.98 -8.21
CA LEU A 614 19.79 15.92 -7.69
C LEU A 614 20.58 17.20 -7.97
N GLU A 615 19.87 18.32 -8.15
CA GLU A 615 20.46 19.62 -8.46
C GLU A 615 21.47 20.03 -7.37
N GLY A 616 22.73 20.27 -7.75
CA GLY A 616 23.84 20.56 -6.81
C GLY A 616 24.36 19.38 -5.98
N ALA A 617 23.75 18.19 -6.07
CA ALA A 617 24.11 17.04 -5.24
C ALA A 617 25.51 16.47 -5.56
N ASN A 618 26.19 15.94 -4.55
CA ASN A 618 27.54 15.39 -4.67
C ASN A 618 27.54 13.87 -4.52
N LEU A 619 27.58 13.15 -5.64
CA LEU A 619 27.69 11.69 -5.75
C LEU A 619 29.14 11.25 -6.00
N GLY A 620 30.12 12.03 -5.50
CA GLY A 620 31.54 11.78 -5.72
C GLY A 620 31.97 10.37 -5.28
N GLY A 621 32.53 9.57 -6.19
CA GLY A 621 32.93 8.19 -5.90
C GLY A 621 31.79 7.20 -5.60
N ALA A 622 30.53 7.60 -5.75
CA ALA A 622 29.38 6.71 -5.54
C ALA A 622 29.29 5.60 -6.60
N ARG A 623 28.58 4.51 -6.28
CA ARG A 623 28.42 3.32 -7.13
C ARG A 623 26.98 3.22 -7.66
N LEU A 624 26.74 3.74 -8.85
CA LEU A 624 25.46 3.78 -9.55
C LEU A 624 25.35 2.61 -10.56
N ALA A 625 25.19 1.41 -10.03
CA ALA A 625 25.10 0.19 -10.81
C ALA A 625 23.64 -0.26 -10.97
N GLY A 626 23.15 -0.50 -12.18
CA GLY A 626 21.74 -0.85 -12.42
C GLY A 626 20.74 0.23 -11.96
N VAL A 627 21.18 1.49 -11.85
CA VAL A 627 20.36 2.60 -11.34
C VAL A 627 19.38 3.08 -12.40
N ASP A 628 18.14 3.33 -11.97
CA ASP A 628 17.15 4.02 -12.78
C ASP A 628 17.23 5.55 -12.55
N LEU A 629 17.78 6.30 -13.50
CA LEU A 629 17.81 7.77 -13.51
C LEU A 629 16.68 8.36 -14.39
N GLY A 630 15.65 7.57 -14.74
CA GLY A 630 14.62 7.97 -15.71
C GLY A 630 13.91 9.27 -15.32
N GLY A 631 14.06 10.33 -16.11
CA GLY A 631 13.48 11.65 -15.84
C GLY A 631 14.09 12.43 -14.66
N ALA A 632 15.20 11.96 -14.07
CA ALA A 632 15.89 12.67 -12.99
C ALA A 632 16.53 13.99 -13.48
N ASP A 633 16.78 14.93 -12.58
CA ASP A 633 17.47 16.20 -12.89
C ASP A 633 18.84 16.29 -12.21
N LEU A 634 19.90 16.35 -13.02
CA LEU A 634 21.31 16.24 -12.64
C LEU A 634 22.13 17.52 -12.96
N LYS A 635 21.47 18.68 -13.10
CA LYS A 635 22.18 19.97 -13.21
C LYS A 635 23.03 20.24 -11.97
N HIS A 636 24.21 20.81 -12.12
CA HIS A 636 25.16 21.06 -11.03
C HIS A 636 25.59 19.82 -10.21
N THR A 637 25.17 18.60 -10.59
CA THR A 637 25.50 17.37 -9.86
C THR A 637 26.96 16.97 -10.09
N VAL A 638 27.65 16.62 -9.01
CA VAL A 638 29.05 16.17 -9.04
C VAL A 638 29.10 14.63 -8.98
N LEU A 639 29.40 14.00 -10.11
CA LEU A 639 29.61 12.55 -10.25
C LEU A 639 31.11 12.19 -10.37
N THR A 640 31.99 13.11 -9.96
CA THR A 640 33.45 12.95 -9.97
C THR A 640 33.91 11.66 -9.28
N ASN A 641 34.78 10.89 -9.92
CA ASN A 641 35.25 9.55 -9.51
C ASN A 641 34.19 8.43 -9.38
N SER A 642 32.90 8.67 -9.66
CA SER A 642 31.85 7.65 -9.55
C SER A 642 32.06 6.41 -10.44
N ILE A 643 31.28 5.36 -10.17
CA ILE A 643 31.20 4.14 -10.99
C ILE A 643 29.74 4.00 -11.42
N ILE A 644 29.47 4.12 -12.73
CA ILE A 644 28.13 4.06 -13.31
C ILE A 644 28.09 2.85 -14.27
N ILE A 645 27.30 1.83 -13.94
CA ILE A 645 27.24 0.56 -14.68
C ILE A 645 25.80 0.27 -15.05
N ASN A 646 25.50 0.03 -16.32
CA ASN A 646 24.16 -0.27 -16.82
C ASN A 646 23.05 0.67 -16.26
N PRO A 647 23.16 2.00 -16.45
CA PRO A 647 22.09 2.91 -16.05
C PRO A 647 20.88 2.82 -17.01
N ASN A 648 19.68 3.08 -16.48
CA ASN A 648 18.60 3.69 -17.26
C ASN A 648 18.73 5.22 -17.17
N TYR A 649 18.51 5.91 -18.29
CA TYR A 649 18.65 7.36 -18.44
C TYR A 649 17.61 7.95 -19.40
N GLU A 650 16.49 7.26 -19.60
CA GLU A 650 15.37 7.77 -20.40
C GLU A 650 14.88 9.12 -19.85
N SER A 651 14.77 10.14 -20.70
CA SER A 651 14.36 11.50 -20.33
C SER A 651 15.21 12.19 -19.23
N LEU A 652 16.42 11.69 -18.95
CA LEU A 652 17.35 12.30 -18.00
C LEU A 652 17.62 13.77 -18.35
N SER A 653 17.68 14.65 -17.34
CA SER A 653 18.03 16.06 -17.49
C SER A 653 19.45 16.33 -17.00
N ILE A 654 20.31 16.84 -17.88
CA ILE A 654 21.71 17.23 -17.63
C ILE A 654 22.05 18.47 -18.45
N ASP A 655 23.09 19.21 -18.04
CA ASP A 655 23.68 20.27 -18.85
C ASP A 655 25.20 20.36 -18.65
N SER A 656 25.82 21.48 -19.05
CA SER A 656 27.26 21.71 -18.96
C SER A 656 27.81 21.87 -17.54
N SER A 657 26.94 21.95 -16.53
CA SER A 657 27.29 22.02 -15.11
C SER A 657 27.37 20.65 -14.42
N THR A 658 26.93 19.56 -15.06
CA THR A 658 27.07 18.20 -14.53
C THR A 658 28.52 17.70 -14.71
N GLU A 659 29.18 17.30 -13.62
CA GLU A 659 30.58 16.86 -13.62
C GLU A 659 30.75 15.34 -13.61
N PHE A 660 31.46 14.78 -14.61
CA PHE A 660 31.80 13.35 -14.68
C PHE A 660 33.31 13.08 -14.55
N ASN A 661 34.06 13.99 -13.91
CA ASN A 661 35.54 13.93 -13.86
C ASN A 661 36.03 12.60 -13.30
N ASN A 662 36.81 11.82 -14.07
CA ASN A 662 37.30 10.48 -13.70
C ASN A 662 36.21 9.45 -13.31
N ALA A 663 34.95 9.62 -13.73
CA ALA A 663 33.94 8.58 -13.56
C ALA A 663 34.26 7.35 -14.45
N THR A 664 33.92 6.15 -13.96
CA THR A 664 33.97 4.90 -14.76
C THR A 664 32.57 4.60 -15.26
N ILE A 665 32.39 4.56 -16.58
CA ILE A 665 31.11 4.29 -17.23
C ILE A 665 31.28 3.10 -18.18
N ASP A 666 30.38 2.12 -18.13
CA ASP A 666 30.40 0.96 -19.02
C ASP A 666 29.67 1.19 -20.35
N ASP A 667 28.52 1.88 -20.31
CA ASP A 667 27.65 2.11 -21.48
C ASP A 667 28.23 3.17 -22.44
N PRO A 668 28.64 2.79 -23.67
CA PRO A 668 29.19 3.74 -24.64
C PRO A 668 28.16 4.71 -25.21
N GLN A 669 26.87 4.33 -25.24
CA GLN A 669 25.77 5.19 -25.70
C GLN A 669 25.44 6.25 -24.65
N PHE A 670 25.51 5.90 -23.36
CA PHE A 670 25.40 6.90 -22.29
C PHE A 670 26.55 7.92 -22.35
N ILE A 671 27.77 7.50 -22.71
CA ILE A 671 28.88 8.43 -22.95
C ILE A 671 28.61 9.34 -24.16
N ASP A 672 28.08 8.82 -25.27
CA ASP A 672 27.67 9.64 -26.43
C ASP A 672 26.51 10.60 -26.11
N TYR A 673 25.63 10.22 -25.19
CA TYR A 673 24.57 11.08 -24.67
C TYR A 673 25.13 12.25 -23.86
N ILE A 674 25.91 12.01 -22.80
CA ILE A 674 26.46 13.09 -21.96
C ILE A 674 27.40 14.04 -22.72
N THR A 675 28.09 13.55 -23.75
CA THR A 675 29.00 14.36 -24.62
C THR A 675 28.27 15.47 -25.39
N GLN A 676 26.95 15.39 -25.54
CA GLN A 676 26.14 16.44 -26.17
C GLN A 676 25.92 17.66 -25.25
N TYR A 677 26.11 17.49 -23.94
CA TYR A 677 25.76 18.48 -22.91
C TYR A 677 26.98 19.00 -22.13
N THR A 678 27.94 18.11 -21.79
CA THR A 678 29.14 18.45 -21.01
C THR A 678 30.43 18.12 -21.76
N ARG A 679 31.50 18.87 -21.46
CA ARG A 679 32.83 18.71 -22.08
C ARG A 679 33.75 17.74 -21.32
N ASN A 680 33.47 17.51 -20.04
CA ASN A 680 34.36 16.77 -19.14
C ASN A 680 33.89 15.30 -19.01
N VAL A 681 33.87 14.59 -20.15
CA VAL A 681 33.35 13.22 -20.25
C VAL A 681 34.45 12.15 -20.06
N PRO A 682 34.14 11.00 -19.45
CA PRO A 682 35.07 9.88 -19.34
C PRO A 682 35.52 9.28 -20.67
N GLN A 683 36.66 8.60 -20.65
CA GLN A 683 37.07 7.76 -21.78
C GLN A 683 36.12 6.58 -21.95
N LYS A 684 35.68 6.32 -23.19
CA LYS A 684 34.93 5.10 -23.52
C LYS A 684 35.69 3.84 -23.12
N ILE A 685 35.00 2.95 -22.43
CA ILE A 685 35.37 1.56 -22.21
C ILE A 685 34.69 0.74 -23.32
N LYS A 686 35.34 -0.31 -23.83
CA LYS A 686 34.85 -1.10 -24.97
C LYS A 686 34.53 -2.55 -24.62
N ASP A 687 35.08 -3.03 -23.52
CA ASP A 687 35.28 -4.43 -23.20
C ASP A 687 35.28 -4.62 -21.67
N LYS A 688 34.72 -5.74 -21.19
CA LYS A 688 34.68 -6.06 -19.75
C LYS A 688 36.08 -6.15 -19.12
N LYS A 689 37.11 -6.48 -19.91
CA LYS A 689 38.50 -6.63 -19.47
C LYS A 689 39.19 -5.30 -19.12
N LYS A 690 38.91 -4.22 -19.85
CA LYS A 690 39.28 -2.84 -19.52
C LYS A 690 38.43 -2.34 -18.35
N LEU A 691 37.13 -2.64 -18.31
CA LEU A 691 36.27 -2.27 -17.18
C LEU A 691 36.83 -2.84 -15.85
N ARG A 692 37.13 -4.15 -15.81
CA ARG A 692 37.78 -4.84 -14.69
C ARG A 692 39.03 -4.12 -14.19
N ARG A 693 39.89 -3.67 -15.11
CA ARG A 693 41.13 -2.93 -14.79
C ARG A 693 40.87 -1.54 -14.22
N GLU A 694 39.89 -0.79 -14.72
CA GLU A 694 39.55 0.53 -14.15
C GLU A 694 38.83 0.43 -12.80
N LEU A 695 37.99 -0.61 -12.59
CA LEU A 695 37.38 -0.89 -11.29
C LEU A 695 38.43 -1.31 -10.24
N ALA A 696 39.38 -2.16 -10.61
CA ALA A 696 40.49 -2.57 -9.73
C ALA A 696 41.38 -1.37 -9.35
N LYS A 697 41.70 -0.46 -10.29
CA LYS A 697 42.40 0.81 -9.99
C LYS A 697 41.64 1.71 -9.01
N LYS A 698 40.31 1.65 -8.99
CA LYS A 698 39.44 2.37 -8.04
C LYS A 698 39.25 1.63 -6.70
N GLY A 699 39.96 0.53 -6.46
CA GLY A 699 39.90 -0.21 -5.18
C GLY A 699 38.58 -0.96 -4.98
N VAL A 700 37.91 -1.38 -6.04
CA VAL A 700 36.75 -2.29 -5.94
C VAL A 700 37.26 -3.71 -5.68
N ASN A 701 36.66 -4.44 -4.73
CA ASN A 701 37.00 -5.84 -4.44
C ASN A 701 36.62 -6.75 -5.61
N GLU A 702 37.41 -7.79 -5.89
CA GLU A 702 37.25 -8.65 -7.08
C GLU A 702 35.87 -9.32 -7.15
N GLU A 703 35.32 -9.73 -6.00
CA GLU A 703 33.94 -10.23 -5.84
C GLU A 703 32.89 -9.23 -6.38
N ILE A 704 32.98 -7.97 -5.94
CA ILE A 704 32.11 -6.88 -6.40
C ILE A 704 32.39 -6.56 -7.87
N ILE A 705 33.62 -6.76 -8.36
CA ILE A 705 33.92 -6.58 -9.78
C ILE A 705 33.20 -7.64 -10.60
N GLU A 706 33.22 -8.93 -10.24
CA GLU A 706 32.48 -9.95 -10.97
C GLU A 706 30.97 -9.64 -11.01
N ASP A 707 30.36 -9.25 -9.88
CA ASP A 707 28.96 -8.80 -9.83
C ASP A 707 28.70 -7.66 -10.83
N LEU A 708 29.51 -6.60 -10.79
CA LEU A 708 29.42 -5.45 -11.72
C LEU A 708 29.66 -5.85 -13.18
N LEU A 709 30.45 -6.88 -13.45
CA LEU A 709 30.68 -7.43 -14.79
C LEU A 709 29.50 -8.30 -15.26
N THR A 710 28.74 -8.95 -14.38
CA THR A 710 27.53 -9.69 -14.79
C THR A 710 26.44 -8.76 -15.34
N ILE A 711 26.22 -7.62 -14.68
CA ILE A 711 25.19 -6.65 -15.05
C ILE A 711 25.59 -5.67 -16.16
N SER A 712 26.87 -5.63 -16.55
CA SER A 712 27.40 -4.65 -17.51
C SER A 712 26.91 -4.92 -18.94
N LYS A 713 26.62 -3.83 -19.69
CA LYS A 713 26.22 -3.88 -21.12
C LYS A 713 27.37 -4.19 -22.08
N LEU A 714 28.62 -4.25 -21.62
CA LEU A 714 29.80 -4.45 -22.46
C LEU A 714 29.97 -5.91 -22.95
N PRO A 715 30.59 -6.15 -24.12
CA PRO A 715 31.02 -7.48 -24.54
C PRO A 715 32.22 -7.98 -23.72
N GLU A 716 32.48 -9.29 -23.79
CA GLU A 716 33.56 -9.95 -23.03
C GLU A 716 34.97 -9.76 -23.64
N GLU A 717 35.07 -9.60 -24.97
CA GLU A 717 36.32 -9.53 -25.74
C GLU A 717 37.06 -8.18 -25.66
#